data_AF-A0A0R0C737-F1
#
_entry.id   AF-A0A0R0C737-F1
#
_cell.length_a   1.000
_cell.length_b   1.000
_cell.length_c   1.000
_cell.angle_alpha   90.00
_cell.angle_beta   90.00
_cell.angle_gamma   90.00
#
_symmetry.space_group_name_H-M   'P 1'
#
loop_
_entity.id
_entity.type
_entity.pdbx_description
1 polymer ?
#
loop_
_entity_poly.entity_id
_entity_poly.type
_entity_poly.pdbx_seq_one_letter_code
_entity_poly.pdbx_strand_id
1 'polypeptide(L)'
;DVVDANTGELLAQANDEITDEQLQNFRKAGVDAVGTLWVNDLDRGAYLSNTLRIDPTKTQLEALVEIYRMMRPGEPPTKDAAQNLFHNLFFTFERYDLSTVGRMKFNRRVGRKEVTGEAVLYDQKYFGERNDEESKRLVAAHGEGSDILDVIKVLTEIRNGRGVVDDIDHLGNRRVRSVGEMAENVFRVGLVRVERAVKERLSMAESEGLTPQELINAKPVAAAIKEFFGSSQLSQFMDQNNPLSEVTHKRRVSALGPGGLTRERAGFEVRDVHPTHYGRVCTIETPEGPNIGLINSLAVFARTNKYGFLETPYRKVHDGKVSDEIEFLSAIEENEYVIAQANALTDAKNMLTEQFVPCRFQGESLLKPPAEVHFMDVSPMQTVSVAAALVPFLEHDDANRALMGANMQRQAVPTLRAQKPLVGTGIERAVARDSGVTVNARRGGDIVQIDAGRIVVKVNENEITDAADAGVDIYNLIKYTRSNQNTCINQRPLVNVGDVIARGDVLADGPSTDIGELALGQNMLIAFMPWNGYNFEDSILLSERVVEEDRYTTIHIEELTCVARDTKLGPEEISADIPNVSEQALNRLDESGVVYIGAEVRSGDIMVGKVTPKGESQLTPEEKLLRAIFGEKASDVKDSSLRVPPGMDGTVIDVQVFTRDGIEKDKRARQIEESEIKRVKKDFDDQFRILEGAIYARLRSQIVGKVVNGGPNLKKGDTVTDAVLDGLKRSDWFTLRMKDDDAAEAIERAQMQIQAHEKEFERRFADKRGKITQGDDLAPGVLKMVKVFLAVKRRIQPGDKMAGRHGNKG
;
A
#
# COMPACT_ATOMS: atom_id res chain seq x y z
N ASP A 1 19.76 55.50 -18.28
CA ASP A 1 19.99 56.91 -17.95
C ASP A 1 20.77 57.57 -19.06
N VAL A 2 20.29 58.73 -19.51
CA VAL A 2 21.05 59.57 -20.45
C VAL A 2 21.69 60.67 -19.63
N VAL A 3 23.02 60.72 -19.63
CA VAL A 3 23.81 61.71 -18.88
C VAL A 3 24.56 62.60 -19.86
N ASP A 4 24.68 63.89 -19.52
CA ASP A 4 25.54 64.80 -20.27
C ASP A 4 27.01 64.55 -19.92
N ALA A 5 27.83 64.24 -20.91
CA ALA A 5 29.24 63.94 -20.73
C ALA A 5 30.06 65.14 -20.22
N ASN A 6 29.59 66.37 -20.42
CA ASN A 6 30.31 67.58 -20.04
C ASN A 6 29.96 68.08 -18.64
N THR A 7 28.69 67.96 -18.23
CA THR A 7 28.20 68.46 -16.93
C THR A 7 28.01 67.36 -15.89
N GLY A 8 27.87 66.11 -16.33
CA GLY A 8 27.52 64.98 -15.47
C GLY A 8 26.06 65.00 -15.01
N GLU A 9 25.24 65.93 -15.51
CA GLU A 9 23.82 66.02 -15.16
C GLU A 9 23.00 64.92 -15.87
N LEU A 10 21.99 64.42 -15.15
CA LEU A 10 21.07 63.40 -15.65
C LEU A 10 19.98 64.06 -16.51
N LEU A 11 20.01 63.82 -17.82
CA LEU A 11 19.09 64.42 -18.78
C LEU A 11 17.73 63.70 -18.82
N ALA A 12 17.72 62.39 -18.61
CA ALA A 12 16.52 61.58 -18.42
C ALA A 12 16.83 60.26 -17.70
N GLN A 13 15.86 59.76 -16.91
CA GLN A 13 15.97 58.44 -16.28
C GLN A 13 15.60 57.35 -17.28
N ALA A 14 16.14 56.14 -17.08
CA ALA A 14 15.68 54.98 -17.81
C ALA A 14 14.18 54.74 -17.57
N ASN A 15 13.45 54.35 -18.62
CA ASN A 15 12.01 54.05 -18.58
C ASN A 15 11.06 55.26 -18.42
N ASP A 16 11.58 56.49 -18.52
CA ASP A 16 10.78 57.71 -18.59
C ASP A 16 10.03 57.83 -19.94
N GLU A 17 8.89 58.51 -19.94
CA GLU A 17 8.26 58.95 -21.19
C GLU A 17 9.04 60.13 -21.78
N ILE A 18 9.40 60.01 -23.06
CA ILE A 18 10.16 61.05 -23.77
C ILE A 18 9.25 62.25 -24.00
N THR A 19 9.65 63.41 -23.45
CA THR A 19 8.99 64.70 -23.69
C THR A 19 9.78 65.58 -24.67
N ASP A 20 9.13 66.58 -25.26
CA ASP A 20 9.78 67.53 -26.18
C ASP A 20 10.95 68.29 -25.52
N GLU A 21 10.83 68.58 -24.22
CA GLU A 21 11.87 69.26 -23.43
C GLU A 21 13.12 68.38 -23.27
N GLN A 22 12.94 67.11 -22.92
CA GLN A 22 14.03 66.14 -22.82
C GLN A 22 14.74 65.95 -24.16
N LEU A 23 13.98 65.91 -25.27
CA LEU A 23 14.55 65.77 -26.61
C LEU A 23 15.42 66.98 -27.01
N GLN A 24 15.01 68.20 -26.64
CA GLN A 24 15.83 69.40 -26.85
C GLN A 24 17.12 69.35 -26.01
N ASN A 25 17.04 68.88 -24.78
CA ASN A 25 18.20 68.73 -23.90
C ASN A 25 19.18 67.67 -24.43
N PHE A 26 18.69 66.54 -24.95
CA PHE A 26 19.54 65.55 -25.61
C PHE A 26 20.27 66.12 -26.83
N ARG A 27 19.60 66.95 -27.64
CA ARG A 27 20.23 67.61 -28.79
C ARG A 27 21.32 68.61 -28.37
N LYS A 28 21.09 69.40 -27.32
CA LYS A 28 22.08 70.36 -26.78
C LYS A 28 23.31 69.66 -26.21
N ALA A 29 23.10 68.52 -25.56
CA ALA A 29 24.17 67.69 -25.00
C ALA A 29 24.88 66.82 -26.06
N GLY A 30 24.43 66.81 -27.32
CA GLY A 30 25.07 66.07 -28.41
C GLY A 30 24.94 64.55 -28.31
N VAL A 31 23.81 64.05 -27.77
CA VAL A 31 23.57 62.61 -27.61
C VAL A 31 23.34 61.94 -28.98
N ASP A 32 24.15 60.94 -29.32
CA ASP A 32 24.13 60.25 -30.62
C ASP A 32 23.05 59.16 -30.73
N ALA A 33 22.74 58.47 -29.62
CA ALA A 33 21.78 57.39 -29.58
C ALA A 33 20.85 57.49 -28.36
N VAL A 34 19.54 57.33 -28.60
CA VAL A 34 18.52 57.22 -27.55
C VAL A 34 17.90 55.82 -27.65
N GLY A 35 18.01 55.02 -26.58
CA GLY A 35 17.39 53.70 -26.52
C GLY A 35 15.87 53.80 -26.35
N THR A 36 15.11 53.21 -27.26
CA THR A 36 13.64 53.14 -27.18
C THR A 36 13.18 51.71 -26.92
N LEU A 37 12.07 51.56 -26.19
CA LEU A 37 11.42 50.26 -26.02
C LEU A 37 10.55 49.93 -27.25
N TRP A 38 10.67 48.71 -27.75
CA TRP A 38 9.81 48.23 -28.84
C TRP A 38 8.49 47.72 -28.27
N VAL A 39 7.50 48.62 -28.20
CA VAL A 39 6.15 48.37 -27.68
C VAL A 39 5.14 48.32 -28.82
N ASN A 40 4.21 47.35 -28.76
CA ASN A 40 3.09 47.20 -29.67
C ASN A 40 1.86 46.68 -28.91
N ASP A 41 0.66 47.09 -29.33
CA ASP A 41 -0.59 46.80 -28.63
C ASP A 41 -1.05 45.34 -28.79
N LEU A 42 -0.51 44.62 -29.78
CA LEU A 42 -0.90 43.24 -30.11
C LEU A 42 0.09 42.19 -29.61
N ASP A 43 1.37 42.28 -30.02
CA ASP A 43 2.36 41.20 -29.84
C ASP A 43 3.47 41.52 -28.81
N ARG A 44 3.54 42.76 -28.30
CA ARG A 44 4.62 43.26 -27.43
C ARG A 44 4.16 44.34 -26.45
N GLY A 45 3.47 43.94 -25.39
CA GLY A 45 2.99 44.92 -24.39
C GLY A 45 4.10 45.53 -23.52
N ALA A 46 3.90 46.79 -23.09
CA ALA A 46 4.79 47.52 -22.19
C ALA A 46 4.69 47.09 -20.70
N TYR A 47 4.60 45.78 -20.42
CA TYR A 47 4.28 45.28 -19.08
C TYR A 47 5.34 45.67 -18.04
N LEU A 48 6.63 45.36 -18.30
CA LEU A 48 7.72 45.69 -17.37
C LEU A 48 7.93 47.20 -17.21
N SER A 49 7.76 47.97 -18.29
CA SER A 49 7.81 49.44 -18.24
C SER A 49 6.78 49.98 -17.24
N ASN A 50 5.54 49.50 -17.34
CA ASN A 50 4.46 49.92 -16.44
C ASN A 50 4.69 49.42 -15.00
N THR A 51 5.20 48.20 -14.81
CA THR A 51 5.56 47.67 -13.49
C THR A 51 6.63 48.53 -12.80
N LEU A 52 7.69 48.91 -13.51
CA LEU A 52 8.75 49.76 -12.97
C LEU A 52 8.28 51.18 -12.62
N ARG A 53 7.24 51.70 -13.29
CA ARG A 53 6.64 53.00 -12.92
C ARG A 53 5.79 52.94 -11.64
N ILE A 54 5.21 51.77 -11.35
CA ILE A 54 4.40 51.55 -10.13
C ILE A 54 5.30 51.27 -8.93
N ASP A 55 6.44 50.60 -9.14
CA ASP A 55 7.38 50.23 -8.08
C ASP A 55 8.00 51.48 -7.41
N PRO A 56 7.79 51.69 -6.09
CA PRO A 56 8.39 52.80 -5.38
C PRO A 56 9.86 52.57 -5.03
N THR A 57 10.37 51.34 -5.13
CA THR A 57 11.74 51.00 -4.72
C THR A 57 12.74 51.36 -5.81
N LYS A 58 13.86 52.00 -5.42
CA LYS A 58 14.91 52.43 -6.36
C LYS A 58 16.25 51.77 -6.08
N THR A 59 16.42 51.23 -4.87
CA THR A 59 17.64 50.53 -4.47
C THR A 59 17.37 49.08 -4.12
N GLN A 60 18.37 48.22 -4.30
CA GLN A 60 18.29 46.81 -3.92
C GLN A 60 17.97 46.63 -2.42
N LEU A 61 18.50 47.50 -1.56
CA LEU A 61 18.25 47.44 -0.13
C LEU A 61 16.78 47.75 0.20
N GLU A 62 16.20 48.78 -0.42
CA GLU A 62 14.77 49.09 -0.28
C GLU A 62 13.89 47.92 -0.72
N ALA A 63 14.20 47.31 -1.88
CA ALA A 63 13.47 46.15 -2.38
C ALA A 63 13.55 44.96 -1.40
N LEU A 64 14.73 44.65 -0.87
CA LEU A 64 14.92 43.59 0.14
C LEU A 64 14.15 43.89 1.43
N VAL A 65 14.13 45.15 1.86
CA VAL A 65 13.39 45.60 3.05
C VAL A 65 11.87 45.46 2.84
N GLU A 66 11.36 45.79 1.66
CA GLU A 66 9.93 45.60 1.34
C GLU A 66 9.54 44.12 1.27
N ILE A 67 10.38 43.26 0.69
CA ILE A 67 10.19 41.80 0.74
C ILE A 67 10.15 41.30 2.20
N TYR A 68 11.06 41.81 3.04
CA TYR A 68 11.10 41.45 4.46
C TYR A 68 9.82 41.87 5.19
N ARG A 69 9.35 43.11 4.96
CA ARG A 69 8.10 43.64 5.56
C ARG A 69 6.87 42.85 5.12
N MET A 70 6.82 42.42 3.86
CA MET A 70 5.73 41.59 3.35
C MET A 70 5.71 40.21 4.04
N MET A 71 6.87 39.56 4.17
CA MET A 71 6.96 38.22 4.77
C MET A 71 6.84 38.23 6.29
N ARG A 72 7.29 39.30 6.94
CA ARG A 72 7.29 39.48 8.41
C ARG A 72 6.73 40.84 8.79
N PRO A 73 5.40 41.02 8.71
CA PRO A 73 4.78 42.30 9.03
C PRO A 73 4.98 42.62 10.52
N GLY A 74 5.54 43.80 10.81
CA GLY A 74 5.73 44.32 12.17
C GLY A 74 7.12 44.10 12.78
N GLU A 75 7.98 43.29 12.17
CA GLU A 75 9.39 43.20 12.60
C GLU A 75 10.23 44.32 11.98
N PRO A 76 11.08 45.02 12.77
CA PRO A 76 11.96 46.05 12.22
C PRO A 76 13.00 45.42 11.26
N PRO A 77 13.07 45.86 9.99
CA PRO A 77 13.98 45.28 9.02
C PRO A 77 15.41 45.76 9.26
N THR A 78 16.36 44.83 9.37
CA THR A 78 17.80 45.13 9.29
C THR A 78 18.34 44.62 7.95
N LYS A 79 19.42 45.25 7.45
CA LYS A 79 20.06 44.86 6.19
C LYS A 79 20.39 43.37 6.16
N ASP A 80 21.05 42.88 7.21
CA ASP A 80 21.50 41.49 7.29
C ASP A 80 20.32 40.52 7.41
N ALA A 81 19.28 40.87 8.19
CA ALA A 81 18.10 40.02 8.32
C ALA A 81 17.33 39.91 6.99
N ALA A 82 17.18 41.02 6.26
CA ALA A 82 16.52 41.04 4.96
C ALA A 82 17.30 40.23 3.92
N GLN A 83 18.62 40.41 3.85
CA GLN A 83 19.48 39.68 2.92
C GLN A 83 19.50 38.18 3.22
N ASN A 84 19.60 37.80 4.51
CA ASN A 84 19.58 36.40 4.92
C ASN A 84 18.21 35.76 4.69
N LEU A 85 17.11 36.48 4.92
CA LEU A 85 15.77 35.97 4.64
C LEU A 85 15.61 35.65 3.14
N PHE A 86 16.01 36.57 2.26
CA PHE A 86 15.90 36.38 0.82
C PHE A 86 16.77 35.23 0.31
N HIS A 87 18.03 35.13 0.78
CA HIS A 87 18.90 34.00 0.47
C HIS A 87 18.27 32.66 0.87
N ASN A 88 17.74 32.62 2.10
CA ASN A 88 17.14 31.41 2.68
C ASN A 88 15.79 31.03 2.06
N LEU A 89 15.17 31.92 1.28
CA LEU A 89 13.86 31.67 0.68
C LEU A 89 13.96 30.82 -0.59
N PHE A 90 14.96 31.09 -1.44
CA PHE A 90 15.07 30.49 -2.78
C PHE A 90 16.44 29.88 -3.10
N PHE A 91 17.49 30.31 -2.43
CA PHE A 91 18.89 30.08 -2.86
C PHE A 91 19.69 29.19 -1.91
N THR A 92 19.03 28.49 -0.97
CA THR A 92 19.68 27.56 -0.04
C THR A 92 19.11 26.15 -0.16
N PHE A 93 20.00 25.14 -0.19
CA PHE A 93 19.64 23.72 -0.28
C PHE A 93 18.91 23.19 0.96
N GLU A 94 19.06 23.84 2.12
CA GLU A 94 18.40 23.41 3.35
C GLU A 94 16.89 23.70 3.37
N ARG A 95 16.48 24.78 2.71
CA ARG A 95 15.09 25.29 2.76
C ARG A 95 14.37 25.26 1.43
N TYR A 96 15.11 25.26 0.32
CA TYR A 96 14.56 25.19 -1.02
C TYR A 96 15.13 23.99 -1.77
N ASP A 97 14.25 23.12 -2.22
CA ASP A 97 14.59 21.91 -2.97
C ASP A 97 13.52 21.70 -4.04
N LEU A 98 13.86 22.04 -5.28
CA LEU A 98 12.99 21.83 -6.43
C LEU A 98 12.82 20.34 -6.76
N SER A 99 13.66 19.47 -6.17
CA SER A 99 13.85 18.07 -6.54
C SER A 99 14.24 17.88 -8.01
N THR A 100 14.74 16.69 -8.35
CA THR A 100 15.01 16.34 -9.75
C THR A 100 13.75 16.43 -10.63
N VAL A 101 12.58 16.13 -10.07
CA VAL A 101 11.30 16.15 -10.82
C VAL A 101 10.86 17.58 -11.12
N GLY A 102 10.90 18.46 -10.12
CA GLY A 102 10.55 19.87 -10.33
C GLY A 102 11.51 20.54 -11.28
N ARG A 103 12.82 20.24 -11.21
CA ARG A 103 13.82 20.75 -12.15
C ARG A 103 13.57 20.26 -13.58
N MET A 104 13.30 18.97 -13.75
CA MET A 104 12.95 18.42 -15.06
C MET A 104 11.71 19.11 -15.66
N LYS A 105 10.68 19.30 -14.83
CA LYS A 105 9.44 19.97 -15.26
C LYS A 105 9.66 21.43 -15.62
N PHE A 106 10.40 22.14 -14.78
CA PHE A 106 10.79 23.53 -15.01
C PHE A 106 11.52 23.68 -16.34
N ASN A 107 12.57 22.87 -16.55
CA ASN A 107 13.37 22.93 -17.76
C ASN A 107 12.55 22.63 -19.01
N ARG A 108 11.72 21.56 -19.00
CA ARG A 108 10.83 21.24 -20.13
C ARG A 108 9.84 22.36 -20.39
N ARG A 109 9.27 22.99 -19.36
CA ARG A 109 8.27 24.06 -19.53
C ARG A 109 8.86 25.35 -20.10
N VAL A 110 10.09 25.68 -19.71
CA VAL A 110 10.85 26.82 -20.23
C VAL A 110 11.39 26.54 -21.66
N GLY A 111 11.44 25.28 -22.09
CA GLY A 111 11.95 24.88 -23.40
C GLY A 111 13.45 24.59 -23.41
N ARG A 112 14.04 24.30 -22.25
CA ARG A 112 15.45 23.87 -22.14
C ARG A 112 15.56 22.39 -22.53
N LYS A 113 16.66 22.05 -23.23
CA LYS A 113 16.96 20.66 -23.64
C LYS A 113 17.40 19.78 -22.47
N GLU A 114 17.97 20.38 -21.43
CA GLU A 114 18.50 19.68 -20.27
C GLU A 114 17.39 19.20 -19.35
N VAL A 115 17.39 17.92 -19.01
CA VAL A 115 16.38 17.29 -18.13
C VAL A 115 16.79 17.39 -16.66
N THR A 116 18.09 17.39 -16.39
CA THR A 116 18.69 17.47 -15.05
C THR A 116 19.23 18.87 -14.78
N GLY A 117 19.36 19.22 -13.52
CA GLY A 117 19.96 20.47 -13.08
C GLY A 117 20.01 20.53 -11.56
N GLU A 118 20.41 21.68 -11.03
CA GLU A 118 20.55 21.89 -9.60
C GLU A 118 19.19 21.97 -8.89
N ALA A 119 19.16 21.54 -7.62
CA ALA A 119 17.95 21.52 -6.80
C ALA A 119 17.51 22.92 -6.35
N VAL A 120 18.45 23.85 -6.27
CA VAL A 120 18.24 25.26 -5.94
C VAL A 120 17.96 26.09 -7.20
N LEU A 121 17.25 27.21 -7.09
CA LEU A 121 17.07 28.15 -8.19
C LEU A 121 18.38 28.86 -8.53
N TYR A 122 18.66 29.06 -9.82
CA TYR A 122 19.86 29.73 -10.29
C TYR A 122 19.56 31.11 -10.90
N ASP A 123 20.35 32.11 -10.51
CA ASP A 123 20.38 33.43 -11.12
C ASP A 123 21.83 33.94 -11.21
N GLN A 124 22.29 34.21 -12.42
CA GLN A 124 23.68 34.63 -12.66
C GLN A 124 24.06 35.91 -11.90
N LYS A 125 23.17 36.90 -11.81
CA LYS A 125 23.47 38.16 -11.14
C LYS A 125 23.60 37.94 -9.63
N TYR A 126 22.70 37.15 -9.05
CA TYR A 126 22.72 36.86 -7.62
C TYR A 126 23.95 36.05 -7.20
N PHE A 127 24.29 34.97 -7.90
CA PHE A 127 25.43 34.13 -7.54
C PHE A 127 26.77 34.70 -8.00
N GLY A 128 26.80 35.54 -9.04
CA GLY A 128 28.02 36.19 -9.53
C GLY A 128 28.61 37.22 -8.55
N GLU A 129 27.79 37.84 -7.71
CA GLU A 129 28.24 38.79 -6.67
C GLU A 129 28.75 38.07 -5.40
N ARG A 130 28.58 36.76 -5.29
CA ARG A 130 28.93 35.98 -4.09
C ARG A 130 30.29 35.31 -4.21
N ASN A 131 30.99 35.21 -3.08
CA ASN A 131 32.35 34.68 -3.00
C ASN A 131 32.46 33.26 -2.41
N ASP A 132 31.35 32.60 -2.09
CA ASP A 132 31.35 31.24 -1.58
C ASP A 132 31.68 30.20 -2.68
N GLU A 133 32.27 29.07 -2.28
CA GLU A 133 32.73 28.03 -3.21
C GLU A 133 31.57 27.41 -4.01
N GLU A 134 30.40 27.26 -3.38
CA GLU A 134 29.21 26.75 -4.05
C GLU A 134 28.70 27.72 -5.12
N SER A 135 28.65 29.03 -4.85
CA SER A 135 28.28 30.04 -5.85
C SER A 135 29.21 30.00 -7.06
N LYS A 136 30.53 29.88 -6.84
CA LYS A 136 31.50 29.75 -7.94
C LYS A 136 31.27 28.49 -8.77
N ARG A 137 30.95 27.36 -8.12
CA ARG A 137 30.57 26.11 -8.79
C ARG A 137 29.32 26.30 -9.65
N LEU A 138 28.27 26.90 -9.09
CA LEU A 138 26.99 27.11 -9.78
C LEU A 138 27.14 28.03 -10.99
N VAL A 139 27.91 29.11 -10.87
CA VAL A 139 28.18 30.03 -11.99
C VAL A 139 28.99 29.35 -13.10
N ALA A 140 29.97 28.51 -12.74
CA ALA A 140 30.72 27.74 -13.73
C ALA A 140 29.86 26.70 -14.46
N ALA A 141 28.87 26.11 -13.79
CA ALA A 141 27.98 25.10 -14.35
C ALA A 141 26.86 25.67 -15.23
N HIS A 142 26.26 26.81 -14.83
CA HIS A 142 25.05 27.35 -15.46
C HIS A 142 25.26 28.63 -16.29
N GLY A 143 26.47 29.22 -16.28
CA GLY A 143 26.83 30.34 -17.15
C GLY A 143 25.97 31.58 -16.95
N GLU A 144 25.49 32.18 -18.03
CA GLU A 144 24.67 33.42 -17.99
C GLU A 144 23.16 33.18 -17.83
N GLY A 145 22.76 31.97 -17.42
CA GLY A 145 21.35 31.62 -17.24
C GLY A 145 20.67 32.34 -16.06
N SER A 146 19.34 32.49 -16.12
CA SER A 146 18.53 32.86 -14.97
C SER A 146 17.17 32.18 -15.04
N ASP A 147 16.88 31.37 -14.02
CA ASP A 147 15.59 30.67 -13.89
C ASP A 147 14.43 31.66 -13.77
N ILE A 148 14.59 32.71 -12.96
CA ILE A 148 13.53 33.67 -12.66
C ILE A 148 13.21 34.51 -13.90
N LEU A 149 14.23 35.00 -14.61
CA LEU A 149 14.01 35.80 -15.82
C LEU A 149 13.39 34.96 -16.94
N ASP A 150 13.76 33.70 -17.06
CA ASP A 150 13.17 32.81 -18.07
C ASP A 150 11.67 32.56 -17.79
N VAL A 151 11.27 32.41 -16.53
CA VAL A 151 9.84 32.34 -16.15
C VAL A 151 9.10 33.62 -16.55
N ILE A 152 9.67 34.79 -16.26
CA ILE A 152 9.06 36.09 -16.60
C ILE A 152 8.94 36.25 -18.12
N LYS A 153 9.96 35.83 -18.89
CA LYS A 153 9.91 35.83 -20.36
C LYS A 153 8.80 34.92 -20.87
N VAL A 154 8.71 33.67 -20.39
CA VAL A 154 7.65 32.73 -20.80
C VAL A 154 6.26 33.29 -20.49
N LEU A 155 6.08 33.87 -19.29
CA LEU A 155 4.81 34.51 -18.90
C LEU A 155 4.46 35.69 -19.82
N THR A 156 5.45 36.50 -20.17
CA THR A 156 5.30 37.63 -21.10
C THR A 156 4.91 37.16 -22.50
N GLU A 157 5.54 36.09 -23.00
CA GLU A 157 5.24 35.51 -24.31
C GLU A 157 3.82 34.91 -24.37
N ILE A 158 3.38 34.23 -23.30
CA ILE A 158 1.98 33.76 -23.19
C ILE A 158 1.02 34.96 -23.23
N ARG A 159 1.33 36.04 -22.49
CA ARG A 159 0.48 37.25 -22.48
C ARG A 159 0.42 37.94 -23.84
N ASN A 160 1.51 37.90 -24.60
CA ASN A 160 1.63 38.35 -25.99
C ASN A 160 0.93 37.41 -27.00
N GLY A 161 0.27 36.34 -26.55
CA GLY A 161 -0.45 35.38 -27.39
C GLY A 161 0.44 34.31 -28.03
N ARG A 162 1.72 34.23 -27.66
CA ARG A 162 2.69 33.24 -28.15
C ARG A 162 2.86 32.14 -27.10
N GLY A 163 1.94 31.18 -27.11
CA GLY A 163 1.95 30.01 -26.24
C GLY A 163 0.56 29.65 -25.72
N VAL A 164 0.48 28.53 -25.00
CA VAL A 164 -0.74 28.09 -24.32
C VAL A 164 -0.53 28.08 -22.80
N VAL A 165 -1.63 28.26 -22.07
CA VAL A 165 -1.67 28.08 -20.62
C VAL A 165 -1.66 26.60 -20.27
N ASP A 166 -1.10 26.26 -19.11
CA ASP A 166 -1.03 24.88 -18.65
C ASP A 166 -2.33 24.46 -17.97
N ASP A 167 -2.77 23.24 -18.25
CA ASP A 167 -3.88 22.61 -17.56
C ASP A 167 -3.39 21.84 -16.32
N ILE A 168 -3.97 22.15 -15.15
CA ILE A 168 -3.63 21.53 -13.86
C ILE A 168 -4.14 20.08 -13.78
N ASP A 169 -5.20 19.74 -14.52
CA ASP A 169 -5.85 18.43 -14.51
C ASP A 169 -5.12 17.41 -15.40
N HIS A 170 -4.34 17.89 -16.36
CA HIS A 170 -3.48 17.07 -17.20
C HIS A 170 -2.56 16.17 -16.35
N LEU A 171 -2.57 14.85 -16.56
CA LEU A 171 -1.76 13.91 -15.75
C LEU A 171 -0.25 14.13 -15.89
N GLY A 172 0.19 14.85 -16.91
CA GLY A 172 1.56 15.34 -16.99
C GLY A 172 1.92 16.30 -15.86
N ASN A 173 0.97 17.03 -15.28
CA ASN A 173 1.18 18.02 -14.21
C ASN A 173 0.81 17.48 -12.82
N ARG A 174 0.22 16.28 -12.77
CA ARG A 174 -0.08 15.56 -11.53
C ARG A 174 0.89 14.41 -11.34
N ARG A 175 1.37 14.24 -10.11
CA ARG A 175 2.38 13.23 -9.78
C ARG A 175 1.85 12.29 -8.70
N VAL A 176 2.08 11.00 -8.87
CA VAL A 176 1.75 9.98 -7.88
C VAL A 176 2.90 9.86 -6.90
N ARG A 177 2.61 10.06 -5.61
CA ARG A 177 3.55 9.78 -4.52
C ARG A 177 3.26 8.40 -3.95
N SER A 178 4.29 7.56 -3.92
CA SER A 178 4.20 6.22 -3.31
C SER A 178 4.54 6.26 -1.83
N VAL A 179 4.28 5.16 -1.11
CA VAL A 179 4.59 5.03 0.32
C VAL A 179 6.06 5.33 0.64
N GLY A 180 6.99 4.90 -0.21
CA GLY A 180 8.43 5.13 -0.01
C GLY A 180 8.80 6.60 0.06
N GLU A 181 8.34 7.40 -0.91
CA GLU A 181 8.62 8.85 -0.95
C GLU A 181 7.95 9.60 0.21
N MET A 182 6.71 9.23 0.58
CA MET A 182 6.05 9.87 1.72
C MET A 182 6.76 9.53 3.03
N ALA A 183 7.17 8.27 3.21
CA ALA A 183 7.94 7.84 4.37
C ALA A 183 9.31 8.52 4.42
N GLU A 184 9.99 8.66 3.28
CA GLU A 184 11.28 9.38 3.17
C GLU A 184 11.13 10.84 3.61
N ASN A 185 10.09 11.54 3.16
CA ASN A 185 9.84 12.92 3.55
C ASN A 185 9.62 13.07 5.06
N VAL A 186 8.80 12.21 5.65
CA VAL A 186 8.55 12.22 7.10
C VAL A 186 9.83 11.84 7.88
N PHE A 187 10.60 10.89 7.36
CA PHE A 187 11.89 10.51 7.92
C PHE A 187 12.88 11.68 7.88
N ARG A 188 12.95 12.41 6.77
CA ARG A 188 13.76 13.63 6.61
C ARG A 188 13.34 14.71 7.60
N VAL A 189 12.05 14.93 7.83
CA VAL A 189 11.55 15.83 8.88
C VAL A 189 12.01 15.36 10.27
N GLY A 190 11.97 14.05 10.53
CA GLY A 190 12.53 13.46 11.75
C GLY A 190 14.02 13.74 11.92
N LEU A 191 14.80 13.58 10.85
CA LEU A 191 16.25 13.86 10.83
C LEU A 191 16.56 15.33 11.06
N VAL A 192 15.83 16.27 10.44
CA VAL A 192 16.01 17.72 10.66
C VAL A 192 15.81 18.09 12.15
N ARG A 193 14.85 17.44 12.83
CA ARG A 193 14.66 17.62 14.29
C ARG A 193 15.85 17.08 15.09
N VAL A 194 16.38 15.92 14.71
CA VAL A 194 17.57 15.33 15.36
C VAL A 194 18.79 16.21 15.11
N GLU A 195 19.01 16.66 13.89
CA GLU A 195 20.12 17.54 13.51
C GLU A 195 20.14 18.82 14.34
N ARG A 196 18.98 19.47 14.52
CA ARG A 196 18.88 20.67 15.37
C ARG A 196 19.30 20.39 16.81
N ALA A 197 18.81 19.29 17.40
CA ALA A 197 19.16 18.90 18.77
C ALA A 197 20.64 18.53 18.90
N VAL A 198 21.22 17.88 17.89
CA VAL A 198 22.64 17.54 17.86
C VAL A 198 23.50 18.80 17.72
N LYS A 199 23.16 19.73 16.82
CA LYS A 199 23.86 21.03 16.65
C LYS A 199 23.88 21.83 17.96
N GLU A 200 22.75 21.88 18.67
CA GLU A 200 22.66 22.54 19.98
C GLU A 200 23.54 21.85 21.03
N ARG A 201 23.49 20.52 21.13
CA ARG A 201 24.33 19.75 22.08
C ARG A 201 25.82 19.88 21.78
N LEU A 202 26.23 19.84 20.52
CA LEU A 202 27.63 20.01 20.10
C LEU A 202 28.14 21.43 20.41
N SER A 203 27.25 22.43 20.41
CA SER A 203 27.62 23.81 20.76
C SER A 203 27.84 23.99 22.26
N MET A 204 27.22 23.17 23.10
CA MET A 204 27.32 23.21 24.57
C MET A 204 28.35 22.22 25.14
N ALA A 205 28.85 21.29 24.33
CA ALA A 205 29.73 20.23 24.76
C ALA A 205 31.19 20.70 24.92
N GLU A 206 31.76 20.57 26.12
CA GLU A 206 33.21 20.52 26.29
C GLU A 206 33.73 19.22 25.69
N SER A 207 34.75 19.31 24.84
CA SER A 207 35.11 18.36 23.77
C SER A 207 35.55 16.94 24.19
N GLU A 208 35.50 16.58 25.48
CA GLU A 208 36.03 15.30 25.97
C GLU A 208 34.92 14.34 26.44
N GLY A 209 34.81 13.19 25.76
CA GLY A 209 34.07 12.01 26.25
C GLY A 209 32.70 11.71 25.61
N LEU A 210 32.15 12.59 24.76
CA LEU A 210 30.85 12.35 24.13
C LEU A 210 30.91 11.29 23.02
N THR A 211 30.11 10.25 23.15
CA THR A 211 29.95 9.23 22.10
C THR A 211 28.78 9.58 21.17
N PRO A 212 28.80 9.19 19.88
CA PRO A 212 27.70 9.45 18.95
C PRO A 212 26.34 8.89 19.41
N GLN A 213 26.35 7.81 20.21
CA GLN A 213 25.14 7.22 20.78
C GLN A 213 24.43 8.15 21.77
N GLU A 214 25.17 9.00 22.48
CA GLU A 214 24.60 9.97 23.44
C GLU A 214 24.03 11.21 22.73
N LEU A 215 24.54 11.53 21.55
CA LEU A 215 24.07 12.64 20.73
C LEU A 215 22.76 12.31 20.00
N ILE A 216 22.61 11.07 19.52
CA ILE A 216 21.49 10.67 18.66
C ILE A 216 20.36 10.07 19.50
N ASN A 217 19.22 10.76 19.53
CA ASN A 217 17.98 10.23 20.10
C ASN A 217 17.05 9.70 19.00
N ALA A 218 16.66 8.42 19.09
CA ALA A 218 15.75 7.79 18.13
C ALA A 218 14.28 8.22 18.29
N LYS A 219 13.88 8.74 19.47
CA LYS A 219 12.47 9.06 19.78
C LYS A 219 11.82 10.05 18.79
N PRO A 220 12.45 11.17 18.39
CA PRO A 220 11.85 12.12 17.45
C PRO A 220 11.56 11.51 16.07
N VAL A 221 12.48 10.67 15.58
CA VAL A 221 12.33 9.99 14.29
C VAL A 221 11.24 8.92 14.37
N ALA A 222 11.28 8.07 15.39
CA ALA A 222 10.27 7.03 15.60
C ALA A 222 8.88 7.63 15.81
N ALA A 223 8.75 8.75 16.51
CA ALA A 223 7.49 9.44 16.72
C ALA A 223 6.91 9.97 15.40
N ALA A 224 7.73 10.62 14.56
CA ALA A 224 7.28 11.12 13.26
C ALA A 224 6.78 9.98 12.34
N ILE A 225 7.50 8.86 12.30
CA ILE A 225 7.10 7.68 11.52
C ILE A 225 5.82 7.05 12.07
N LYS A 226 5.70 6.90 13.40
CA LYS A 226 4.48 6.37 14.04
C LYS A 226 3.27 7.27 13.80
N GLU A 227 3.44 8.59 13.84
CA GLU A 227 2.38 9.55 13.54
C GLU A 227 1.90 9.42 12.09
N PHE A 228 2.83 9.25 11.13
CA PHE A 228 2.49 9.03 9.73
C PHE A 228 1.70 7.73 9.51
N PHE A 229 2.18 6.59 10.02
CA PHE A 229 1.45 5.31 9.82
C PHE A 229 0.20 5.18 10.69
N GLY A 230 0.11 5.87 11.83
CA GLY A 230 -1.01 5.78 12.75
C GLY A 230 -2.16 6.75 12.46
N SER A 231 -1.85 7.99 12.07
CA SER A 231 -2.84 9.09 12.03
C SER A 231 -2.98 9.73 10.65
N SER A 232 -2.17 9.35 9.66
CA SER A 232 -2.30 9.92 8.30
C SER A 232 -3.61 9.50 7.64
N GLN A 233 -4.23 10.43 6.92
CA GLN A 233 -5.41 10.15 6.10
C GLN A 233 -5.16 9.10 5.02
N LEU A 234 -3.90 8.92 4.60
CA LEU A 234 -3.50 7.94 3.58
C LEU A 234 -3.19 6.56 4.17
N SER A 235 -3.00 6.47 5.49
CA SER A 235 -2.81 5.20 6.20
C SER A 235 -4.17 4.73 6.73
N GLN A 236 -4.87 3.94 5.94
CA GLN A 236 -6.22 3.46 6.23
C GLN A 236 -6.22 1.96 6.48
N PHE A 237 -7.20 1.48 7.26
CA PHE A 237 -7.44 0.05 7.37
C PHE A 237 -7.76 -0.54 6.00
N MET A 238 -7.12 -1.66 5.69
CA MET A 238 -7.31 -2.31 4.40
C MET A 238 -8.73 -2.90 4.30
N ASP A 239 -9.43 -2.56 3.22
CA ASP A 239 -10.68 -3.21 2.79
C ASP A 239 -10.44 -4.69 2.42
N GLN A 240 -10.70 -5.60 3.35
CA GLN A 240 -10.54 -7.05 3.24
C GLN A 240 -11.89 -7.79 3.25
N ASN A 241 -12.91 -7.21 2.59
CA ASN A 241 -14.16 -7.92 2.38
C ASN A 241 -13.92 -9.16 1.52
N ASN A 242 -13.21 -8.97 0.39
CA ASN A 242 -12.89 -10.00 -0.57
C ASN A 242 -11.54 -9.70 -1.28
N PRO A 243 -10.99 -10.62 -2.09
CA PRO A 243 -9.69 -10.40 -2.73
C PRO A 243 -9.65 -9.22 -3.70
N LEU A 244 -10.77 -8.92 -4.38
CA LEU A 244 -10.86 -7.77 -5.29
C LEU A 244 -10.82 -6.45 -4.53
N SER A 245 -11.51 -6.36 -3.38
CA SER A 245 -11.49 -5.15 -2.55
C SER A 245 -10.08 -4.83 -2.07
N GLU A 246 -9.30 -5.86 -1.73
CA GLU A 246 -7.91 -5.71 -1.32
C GLU A 246 -7.02 -5.22 -2.48
N VAL A 247 -7.09 -5.85 -3.65
CA VAL A 247 -6.28 -5.48 -4.81
C VAL A 247 -6.59 -4.06 -5.27
N THR A 248 -7.87 -3.70 -5.39
CA THR A 248 -8.24 -2.37 -5.86
C THR A 248 -7.93 -1.28 -4.81
N HIS A 249 -7.99 -1.60 -3.51
CA HIS A 249 -7.61 -0.65 -2.47
C HIS A 249 -6.10 -0.35 -2.50
N LYS A 250 -5.25 -1.37 -2.72
CA LYS A 250 -3.80 -1.18 -2.89
C LYS A 250 -3.44 -0.38 -4.15
N ARG A 251 -4.28 -0.43 -5.19
CA ARG A 251 -4.12 0.29 -6.47
C ARG A 251 -4.87 1.63 -6.54
N ARG A 252 -5.43 2.09 -5.42
CA ARG A 252 -6.20 3.33 -5.33
C ARG A 252 -5.27 4.55 -5.33
N VAL A 253 -5.64 5.58 -6.09
CA VAL A 253 -4.98 6.88 -6.11
C VAL A 253 -5.92 7.92 -5.51
N SER A 254 -5.39 8.79 -4.64
CA SER A 254 -6.16 9.82 -3.93
C SER A 254 -5.55 11.20 -4.20
N ALA A 255 -6.39 12.15 -4.59
CA ALA A 255 -6.04 13.58 -4.64
C ALA A 255 -6.10 14.27 -3.26
N LEU A 256 -6.67 13.58 -2.26
CA LEU A 256 -6.75 14.04 -0.87
C LEU A 256 -5.48 13.66 -0.10
N GLY A 257 -5.15 14.43 0.93
CA GLY A 257 -4.04 14.16 1.85
C GLY A 257 -3.04 15.32 1.96
N PRO A 258 -1.92 15.13 2.68
CA PRO A 258 -0.92 16.18 2.87
C PRO A 258 -0.29 16.59 1.53
N GLY A 259 -0.39 17.88 1.18
CA GLY A 259 0.08 18.41 -0.10
C GLY A 259 -0.88 18.19 -1.28
N GLY A 260 -2.04 17.58 -1.04
CA GLY A 260 -3.12 17.44 -2.00
C GLY A 260 -4.24 18.46 -1.81
N LEU A 261 -5.40 18.17 -2.39
CA LEU A 261 -6.59 19.02 -2.30
C LEU A 261 -7.44 18.62 -1.09
N THR A 262 -8.18 19.59 -0.55
CA THR A 262 -9.26 19.31 0.40
C THR A 262 -10.59 19.18 -0.36
N ARG A 263 -11.54 18.43 0.21
CA ARG A 263 -12.85 18.20 -0.42
C ARG A 263 -13.60 19.50 -0.75
N GLU A 264 -13.48 20.50 0.10
CA GLU A 264 -14.14 21.81 -0.02
C GLU A 264 -13.48 22.71 -1.07
N ARG A 265 -12.17 22.55 -1.31
CA ARG A 265 -11.43 23.33 -2.31
C ARG A 265 -11.43 22.66 -3.69
N ALA A 266 -11.82 21.39 -3.77
CA ALA A 266 -11.87 20.66 -5.02
C ALA A 266 -13.10 21.08 -5.84
N GLY A 267 -12.85 21.92 -6.85
CA GLY A 267 -13.85 22.34 -7.84
C GLY A 267 -14.33 21.21 -8.75
N PHE A 268 -15.20 21.57 -9.70
CA PHE A 268 -15.75 20.62 -10.67
C PHE A 268 -14.67 20.08 -11.63
N GLU A 269 -13.80 20.95 -12.14
CA GLU A 269 -12.77 20.63 -13.14
C GLU A 269 -11.87 19.44 -12.71
N VAL A 270 -11.37 19.49 -11.48
CA VAL A 270 -10.52 18.44 -10.89
C VAL A 270 -11.20 17.07 -10.78
N ARG A 271 -12.53 17.06 -10.64
CA ARG A 271 -13.32 15.84 -10.46
C ARG A 271 -13.74 15.23 -11.78
N ASP A 272 -13.66 16.00 -12.87
CA ASP A 272 -14.06 15.55 -14.18
C ASP A 272 -13.00 14.61 -14.79
N VAL A 273 -13.40 13.89 -15.83
CA VAL A 273 -12.53 12.97 -16.54
C VAL A 273 -11.73 13.74 -17.59
N HIS A 274 -10.40 13.79 -17.41
CA HIS A 274 -9.50 14.39 -18.39
C HIS A 274 -9.05 13.36 -19.45
N PRO A 275 -8.88 13.72 -20.74
CA PRO A 275 -8.43 12.79 -21.79
C PRO A 275 -7.15 12.02 -21.47
N THR A 276 -6.21 12.64 -20.73
CA THR A 276 -4.96 11.97 -20.31
C THR A 276 -5.17 10.80 -19.36
N HIS A 277 -6.35 10.65 -18.74
CA HIS A 277 -6.69 9.49 -17.92
C HIS A 277 -6.67 8.20 -18.73
N TYR A 278 -6.83 8.27 -20.05
CA TYR A 278 -6.79 7.12 -20.95
C TYR A 278 -5.57 6.23 -20.69
N GLY A 279 -5.83 4.95 -20.41
CA GLY A 279 -4.80 3.96 -20.15
C GLY A 279 -4.06 4.10 -18.81
N ARG A 280 -4.35 5.12 -18.01
CA ARG A 280 -3.60 5.47 -16.77
C ARG A 280 -4.46 5.36 -15.53
N VAL A 281 -5.62 6.00 -15.55
CA VAL A 281 -6.58 6.05 -14.44
C VAL A 281 -7.93 5.62 -14.99
N CYS A 282 -8.58 4.70 -14.28
CA CYS A 282 -9.90 4.24 -14.68
C CYS A 282 -10.94 5.36 -14.51
N THR A 283 -11.76 5.55 -15.54
CA THR A 283 -12.76 6.62 -15.61
C THR A 283 -14.09 6.23 -14.96
N ILE A 284 -14.34 4.94 -14.78
CA ILE A 284 -15.61 4.41 -14.25
C ILE A 284 -15.52 3.86 -12.82
N GLU A 285 -14.30 3.63 -12.29
CA GLU A 285 -14.12 3.19 -10.89
C GLU A 285 -13.75 4.37 -9.99
N THR A 286 -14.77 5.04 -9.45
CA THR A 286 -14.68 6.07 -8.42
C THR A 286 -15.81 5.86 -7.39
N PRO A 287 -15.61 6.19 -6.10
CA PRO A 287 -16.70 6.16 -5.14
C PRO A 287 -17.78 7.20 -5.50
N GLU A 288 -19.03 6.84 -5.25
CA GLU A 288 -20.16 7.76 -5.31
C GLU A 288 -20.13 8.77 -4.15
N GLY A 289 -20.79 9.92 -4.34
CA GLY A 289 -20.95 10.93 -3.30
C GLY A 289 -19.81 11.96 -3.24
N PRO A 290 -19.46 12.50 -2.05
CA PRO A 290 -18.58 13.68 -1.94
C PRO A 290 -17.16 13.50 -2.49
N ASN A 291 -16.71 12.26 -2.67
CA ASN A 291 -15.35 11.92 -3.12
C ASN A 291 -15.26 11.58 -4.62
N ILE A 292 -16.35 11.73 -5.39
CA ILE A 292 -16.35 11.47 -6.82
C ILE A 292 -15.23 12.24 -7.54
N GLY A 293 -14.44 11.53 -8.35
CA GLY A 293 -13.30 12.05 -9.11
C GLY A 293 -12.03 12.33 -8.29
N LEU A 294 -12.12 12.39 -6.95
CA LEU A 294 -10.97 12.63 -6.05
C LEU A 294 -10.25 11.35 -5.65
N ILE A 295 -10.95 10.21 -5.75
CA ILE A 295 -10.41 8.88 -5.49
C ILE A 295 -10.65 8.06 -6.74
N ASN A 296 -9.59 7.68 -7.42
CA ASN A 296 -9.66 6.90 -8.64
C ASN A 296 -8.86 5.61 -8.50
N SER A 297 -9.13 4.65 -9.37
CA SER A 297 -8.39 3.39 -9.45
C SER A 297 -7.38 3.42 -10.59
N LEU A 298 -6.20 2.86 -10.37
CA LEU A 298 -5.19 2.74 -11.41
C LEU A 298 -5.68 1.75 -12.49
N ALA A 299 -5.49 2.10 -13.77
CA ALA A 299 -5.86 1.22 -14.88
C ALA A 299 -5.04 -0.08 -14.88
N VAL A 300 -5.45 -1.10 -15.66
CA VAL A 300 -4.85 -2.45 -15.62
C VAL A 300 -3.34 -2.42 -15.88
N PHE A 301 -2.90 -1.79 -16.97
CA PHE A 301 -1.49 -1.80 -17.40
C PHE A 301 -0.71 -0.55 -17.00
N ALA A 302 -1.36 0.40 -16.34
CA ALA A 302 -0.72 1.64 -15.91
C ALA A 302 0.37 1.36 -14.86
N ARG A 303 1.48 2.10 -14.98
CA ARG A 303 2.57 2.07 -14.00
C ARG A 303 3.12 3.47 -13.75
N THR A 304 3.88 3.59 -12.68
CA THR A 304 4.55 4.84 -12.31
C THR A 304 5.97 4.84 -12.85
N ASN A 305 6.37 5.90 -13.55
CA ASN A 305 7.72 6.06 -14.05
C ASN A 305 8.71 6.47 -12.94
N LYS A 306 10.00 6.55 -13.27
CA LYS A 306 11.06 6.95 -12.32
C LYS A 306 10.86 8.34 -11.69
N TYR A 307 10.07 9.21 -12.31
CA TYR A 307 9.76 10.55 -11.82
C TYR A 307 8.42 10.64 -11.09
N GLY A 308 7.65 9.55 -10.95
CA GLY A 308 6.35 9.57 -10.30
C GLY A 308 5.16 9.90 -11.20
N PHE A 309 5.34 10.03 -12.52
CA PHE A 309 4.23 10.23 -13.46
C PHE A 309 3.66 8.89 -13.93
N LEU A 310 2.37 8.89 -14.27
CA LEU A 310 1.70 7.71 -14.82
C LEU A 310 2.03 7.54 -16.30
N GLU A 311 2.42 6.33 -16.65
CA GLU A 311 2.69 5.89 -18.01
C GLU A 311 1.89 4.64 -18.35
N THR A 312 1.63 4.46 -19.63
CA THR A 312 0.83 3.36 -20.16
C THR A 312 1.53 2.77 -21.39
N PRO A 313 1.45 1.45 -21.61
CA PRO A 313 2.19 0.80 -22.69
C PRO A 313 1.52 0.96 -24.05
N TYR A 314 2.32 1.12 -25.10
CA TYR A 314 1.88 1.16 -26.48
C TYR A 314 2.77 0.28 -27.37
N ARG A 315 2.20 -0.27 -28.44
CA ARG A 315 2.93 -0.98 -29.49
C ARG A 315 3.46 0.01 -30.51
N LYS A 316 4.72 -0.10 -30.90
CA LYS A 316 5.30 0.74 -31.97
C LYS A 316 4.73 0.38 -33.33
N VAL A 317 4.42 1.40 -34.13
CA VAL A 317 3.98 1.25 -35.52
C VAL A 317 5.03 1.87 -36.43
N HIS A 318 5.49 1.09 -37.41
CA HIS A 318 6.45 1.52 -38.42
C HIS A 318 5.83 1.39 -39.80
N ASP A 319 5.61 2.51 -40.49
CA ASP A 319 5.06 2.56 -41.86
C ASP A 319 3.79 1.70 -42.03
N GLY A 320 2.85 1.79 -41.06
CA GLY A 320 1.60 1.02 -41.05
C GLY A 320 1.72 -0.42 -40.56
N LYS A 321 2.93 -0.91 -40.23
CA LYS A 321 3.15 -2.22 -39.59
C LYS A 321 3.22 -2.08 -38.07
N VAL A 322 2.33 -2.77 -37.37
CA VAL A 322 2.31 -2.85 -35.91
C VAL A 322 3.36 -3.88 -35.44
N SER A 323 4.30 -3.43 -34.62
CA SER A 323 5.32 -4.30 -34.01
C SER A 323 4.86 -4.84 -32.64
N ASP A 324 5.55 -5.86 -32.15
CA ASP A 324 5.34 -6.39 -30.80
C ASP A 324 6.23 -5.70 -29.76
N GLU A 325 7.00 -4.68 -30.16
CA GLU A 325 7.80 -3.87 -29.25
C GLU A 325 6.89 -2.92 -28.46
N ILE A 326 6.98 -3.01 -27.13
CA ILE A 326 6.18 -2.21 -26.21
C ILE A 326 7.02 -1.06 -25.65
N GLU A 327 6.52 0.17 -25.79
CA GLU A 327 7.09 1.36 -25.17
C GLU A 327 6.07 2.01 -24.23
N PHE A 328 6.52 2.43 -23.04
CA PHE A 328 5.67 3.12 -22.08
C PHE A 328 5.79 4.62 -22.28
N LEU A 329 4.67 5.29 -22.54
CA LEU A 329 4.64 6.73 -22.75
C LEU A 329 3.97 7.43 -21.57
N SER A 330 4.62 8.50 -21.10
CA SER A 330 4.00 9.41 -20.14
C SER A 330 2.90 10.25 -20.80
N ALA A 331 2.03 10.87 -20.00
CA ALA A 331 1.00 11.77 -20.53
C ALA A 331 1.58 12.98 -21.28
N ILE A 332 2.85 13.32 -21.06
CA ILE A 332 3.53 14.44 -21.73
C ILE A 332 3.96 14.02 -23.13
N GLU A 333 4.57 12.84 -23.24
CA GLU A 333 5.08 12.29 -24.50
C GLU A 333 3.95 11.82 -25.42
N GLU A 334 2.86 11.30 -24.87
CA GLU A 334 1.70 10.84 -25.64
C GLU A 334 1.15 11.91 -26.60
N ASN A 335 1.15 13.18 -26.21
CA ASN A 335 0.57 14.26 -27.01
C ASN A 335 1.36 14.57 -28.30
N GLU A 336 2.62 14.13 -28.40
CA GLU A 336 3.46 14.33 -29.58
C GLU A 336 3.17 13.31 -30.70
N TYR A 337 2.55 12.18 -30.35
CA TYR A 337 2.36 11.05 -31.25
C TYR A 337 0.90 10.81 -31.60
N VAL A 338 0.68 10.27 -32.80
CA VAL A 338 -0.63 9.79 -33.24
C VAL A 338 -0.77 8.33 -32.83
N ILE A 339 -1.78 8.03 -32.00
CA ILE A 339 -1.98 6.69 -31.41
C ILE A 339 -3.29 6.07 -31.91
N ALA A 340 -3.20 4.90 -32.55
CA ALA A 340 -4.34 4.11 -33.00
C ALA A 340 -5.03 3.36 -31.85
N GLN A 341 -6.33 3.14 -31.98
CA GLN A 341 -7.12 2.38 -31.02
C GLN A 341 -6.81 0.88 -31.05
N ALA A 342 -7.06 0.18 -29.93
CA ALA A 342 -6.80 -1.27 -29.81
C ALA A 342 -7.62 -2.15 -30.78
N ASN A 343 -8.77 -1.65 -31.26
CA ASN A 343 -9.70 -2.38 -32.13
C ASN A 343 -9.46 -2.15 -33.63
N ALA A 344 -8.42 -1.41 -34.02
CA ALA A 344 -8.08 -1.20 -35.42
C ALA A 344 -7.76 -2.53 -36.12
N LEU A 345 -8.30 -2.73 -37.33
CA LEU A 345 -8.20 -4.00 -38.04
C LEU A 345 -6.81 -4.23 -38.64
N THR A 346 -6.17 -5.34 -38.25
CA THR A 346 -4.86 -5.76 -38.74
C THR A 346 -4.93 -7.05 -39.57
N ASP A 347 -4.00 -7.20 -40.52
CA ASP A 347 -3.82 -8.46 -41.26
C ASP A 347 -2.93 -9.46 -40.48
N ALA A 348 -2.74 -10.67 -41.05
CA ALA A 348 -1.89 -11.71 -40.46
C ALA A 348 -0.39 -11.33 -40.35
N LYS A 349 0.04 -10.24 -41.00
CA LYS A 349 1.41 -9.70 -40.92
C LYS A 349 1.49 -8.47 -40.00
N ASN A 350 0.43 -8.18 -39.24
CA ASN A 350 0.26 -7.01 -38.39
C ASN A 350 0.27 -5.67 -39.14
N MET A 351 -0.16 -5.63 -40.40
CA MET A 351 -0.36 -4.38 -41.14
C MET A 351 -1.76 -3.84 -40.88
N LEU A 352 -1.88 -2.52 -40.71
CA LEU A 352 -3.18 -1.83 -40.65
C LEU A 352 -3.85 -1.88 -42.03
N THR A 353 -5.08 -2.40 -42.06
CA THR A 353 -5.79 -2.69 -43.33
C THR A 353 -6.66 -1.53 -43.82
N GLU A 354 -7.08 -0.64 -42.92
CA GLU A 354 -7.96 0.47 -43.21
C GLU A 354 -7.20 1.64 -43.85
N GLN A 355 -7.82 2.33 -44.82
CA GLN A 355 -7.22 3.53 -45.42
C GLN A 355 -7.15 4.69 -44.43
N PHE A 356 -8.13 4.78 -43.53
CA PHE A 356 -8.20 5.76 -42.47
C PHE A 356 -8.45 5.03 -41.16
N VAL A 357 -7.44 5.06 -40.28
CA VAL A 357 -7.45 4.36 -39.00
C VAL A 357 -7.96 5.31 -37.92
N PRO A 358 -8.88 4.86 -37.05
CA PRO A 358 -9.30 5.64 -35.88
C PRO A 358 -8.14 5.76 -34.90
N CYS A 359 -7.73 7.00 -34.67
CA CYS A 359 -6.63 7.36 -33.79
C CYS A 359 -7.00 8.55 -32.90
N ARG A 360 -6.11 8.86 -31.97
CA ARG A 360 -6.15 10.09 -31.19
C ARG A 360 -4.88 10.90 -31.39
N PHE A 361 -5.03 12.22 -31.37
CA PHE A 361 -3.93 13.17 -31.35
C PHE A 361 -4.33 14.37 -30.49
N GLN A 362 -3.49 14.72 -29.51
CA GLN A 362 -3.75 15.83 -28.58
C GLN A 362 -5.13 15.79 -27.89
N GLY A 363 -5.59 14.58 -27.52
CA GLY A 363 -6.86 14.37 -26.81
C GLY A 363 -8.09 14.25 -27.71
N GLU A 364 -7.99 14.60 -28.99
CA GLU A 364 -9.10 14.53 -29.95
C GLU A 364 -9.07 13.25 -30.78
N SER A 365 -10.25 12.71 -31.10
CA SER A 365 -10.38 11.56 -31.99
C SER A 365 -10.36 12.00 -33.45
N LEU A 366 -9.49 11.37 -34.23
CA LEU A 366 -9.21 11.72 -35.62
C LEU A 366 -9.09 10.46 -36.47
N LEU A 367 -9.32 10.61 -37.77
CA LEU A 367 -9.06 9.58 -38.77
C LEU A 367 -7.78 9.95 -39.52
N LYS A 368 -6.76 9.10 -39.43
CA LYS A 368 -5.47 9.33 -40.06
C LYS A 368 -5.05 8.16 -40.96
N PRO A 369 -4.28 8.40 -42.04
CA PRO A 369 -3.68 7.33 -42.81
C PRO A 369 -2.74 6.46 -41.95
N PRO A 370 -2.64 5.14 -42.19
CA PRO A 370 -1.73 4.25 -41.45
C PRO A 370 -0.27 4.70 -41.40
N ALA A 371 0.20 5.45 -42.42
CA ALA A 371 1.56 5.96 -42.49
C ALA A 371 1.86 7.08 -41.48
N GLU A 372 0.83 7.77 -40.97
CA GLU A 372 0.98 8.82 -39.95
C GLU A 372 0.85 8.28 -38.51
N VAL A 373 0.48 6.99 -38.36
CA VAL A 373 0.31 6.35 -37.05
C VAL A 373 1.66 5.89 -36.51
N HIS A 374 1.98 6.30 -35.29
CA HIS A 374 3.25 6.00 -34.64
C HIS A 374 3.14 4.89 -33.60
N PHE A 375 1.99 4.82 -32.91
CA PHE A 375 1.74 3.86 -31.84
C PHE A 375 0.32 3.29 -31.92
N MET A 376 0.10 2.17 -31.25
CA MET A 376 -1.21 1.53 -31.08
C MET A 376 -1.37 1.03 -29.65
N ASP A 377 -2.59 1.09 -29.11
CA ASP A 377 -2.93 0.52 -27.80
C ASP A 377 -2.60 -0.99 -27.74
N VAL A 378 -2.20 -1.49 -26.56
CA VAL A 378 -1.81 -2.91 -26.38
C VAL A 378 -3.02 -3.83 -26.24
N SER A 379 -4.07 -3.34 -25.56
CA SER A 379 -5.25 -4.14 -25.24
C SER A 379 -6.47 -3.23 -25.02
N PRO A 380 -7.69 -3.67 -25.38
CA PRO A 380 -8.91 -2.94 -25.05
C PRO A 380 -9.16 -2.82 -23.53
N MET A 381 -8.55 -3.69 -22.72
CA MET A 381 -8.64 -3.61 -21.24
C MET A 381 -7.75 -2.51 -20.63
N GLN A 382 -6.93 -1.84 -21.44
CA GLN A 382 -5.97 -0.85 -20.97
C GLN A 382 -6.62 0.37 -20.34
N THR A 383 -7.83 0.75 -20.77
CA THR A 383 -8.56 1.93 -20.30
C THR A 383 -9.21 1.76 -18.93
N VAL A 384 -9.56 0.54 -18.56
CA VAL A 384 -10.33 0.24 -17.35
C VAL A 384 -9.42 -0.20 -16.21
N SER A 385 -9.95 -0.21 -14.99
CA SER A 385 -9.30 -0.80 -13.82
C SER A 385 -9.59 -2.30 -13.73
N VAL A 386 -8.92 -2.95 -12.78
CA VAL A 386 -9.11 -4.36 -12.47
C VAL A 386 -10.57 -4.69 -12.10
N ALA A 387 -11.25 -3.84 -11.32
CA ALA A 387 -12.63 -4.10 -10.90
C ALA A 387 -13.63 -3.96 -12.06
N ALA A 388 -13.44 -2.95 -12.90
CA ALA A 388 -14.27 -2.77 -14.09
C ALA A 388 -14.03 -3.85 -15.14
N ALA A 389 -12.79 -4.30 -15.31
CA ALA A 389 -12.43 -5.38 -16.24
C ALA A 389 -13.04 -6.75 -15.87
N LEU A 390 -13.57 -6.93 -14.65
CA LEU A 390 -14.29 -8.14 -14.21
C LEU A 390 -15.79 -8.14 -14.59
N VAL A 391 -16.32 -7.02 -15.07
CA VAL A 391 -17.69 -6.92 -15.56
C VAL A 391 -17.73 -7.43 -17.01
N PRO A 392 -18.37 -8.58 -17.29
CA PRO A 392 -18.54 -9.03 -18.67
C PRO A 392 -19.52 -8.10 -19.39
N PHE A 393 -19.42 -7.97 -20.71
CA PHE A 393 -20.34 -7.14 -21.51
C PHE A 393 -20.41 -5.67 -21.07
N LEU A 394 -19.30 -5.15 -20.52
CA LEU A 394 -19.19 -3.76 -20.06
C LEU A 394 -19.52 -2.76 -21.18
N GLU A 395 -19.25 -3.10 -22.43
CA GLU A 395 -19.57 -2.32 -23.62
C GLU A 395 -21.08 -2.10 -23.85
N HIS A 396 -21.94 -2.87 -23.17
CA HIS A 396 -23.39 -2.78 -23.25
C HIS A 396 -24.03 -2.12 -22.03
N ASP A 397 -23.23 -1.78 -21.01
CA ASP A 397 -23.70 -1.12 -19.80
C ASP A 397 -23.55 0.40 -19.91
N ASP A 398 -24.51 1.13 -19.34
CA ASP A 398 -24.32 2.57 -19.09
C ASP A 398 -23.19 2.79 -18.08
N ALA A 399 -22.41 3.86 -18.27
CA ALA A 399 -21.25 4.15 -17.43
C ALA A 399 -21.58 4.28 -15.94
N ASN A 400 -22.77 4.80 -15.59
CA ASN A 400 -23.18 4.91 -14.18
C ASN A 400 -23.46 3.54 -13.57
N ARG A 401 -24.04 2.61 -14.35
CA ARG A 401 -24.30 1.24 -13.91
C ARG A 401 -23.02 0.44 -13.79
N ALA A 402 -22.08 0.63 -14.71
CA ALA A 402 -20.73 0.08 -14.62
C ALA A 402 -20.00 0.56 -13.36
N LEU A 403 -20.08 1.86 -13.04
CA LEU A 403 -19.50 2.44 -11.83
C LEU A 403 -20.09 1.81 -10.57
N MET A 404 -21.42 1.71 -10.50
CA MET A 404 -22.11 1.05 -9.41
C MET A 404 -21.69 -0.43 -9.30
N GLY A 405 -21.61 -1.14 -10.43
CA GLY A 405 -21.19 -2.53 -10.52
C GLY A 405 -19.78 -2.77 -9.98
N ALA A 406 -18.80 -1.98 -10.43
CA ALA A 406 -17.43 -2.05 -9.92
C ALA A 406 -17.36 -1.76 -8.42
N ASN A 407 -18.14 -0.79 -7.92
CA ASN A 407 -18.20 -0.46 -6.49
C ASN A 407 -18.85 -1.55 -5.64
N MET A 408 -19.93 -2.16 -6.12
CA MET A 408 -20.65 -3.22 -5.41
C MET A 408 -19.85 -4.52 -5.33
N GLN A 409 -19.06 -4.85 -6.37
CA GLN A 409 -18.18 -6.02 -6.34
C GLN A 409 -17.17 -5.98 -5.17
N ARG A 410 -16.72 -4.79 -4.76
CA ARG A 410 -15.81 -4.62 -3.60
C ARG A 410 -16.47 -4.88 -2.25
N GLN A 411 -17.80 -4.95 -2.21
CA GLN A 411 -18.60 -5.17 -1.00
C GLN A 411 -19.09 -6.61 -0.88
N ALA A 412 -18.88 -7.45 -1.90
CA ALA A 412 -19.27 -8.85 -1.85
C ALA A 412 -18.56 -9.57 -0.70
N VAL A 413 -19.32 -10.29 0.12
CA VAL A 413 -18.79 -11.08 1.24
C VAL A 413 -18.61 -12.53 0.80
N PRO A 414 -17.48 -13.19 1.13
CA PRO A 414 -17.25 -14.59 0.80
C PRO A 414 -18.35 -15.50 1.36
N THR A 415 -18.97 -16.26 0.46
CA THR A 415 -19.92 -17.32 0.81
C THR A 415 -19.20 -18.54 1.37
N LEU A 416 -19.93 -19.38 2.11
CA LEU A 416 -19.41 -20.65 2.65
C LEU A 416 -18.81 -21.55 1.57
N ARG A 417 -19.42 -21.54 0.38
CA ARG A 417 -18.96 -22.25 -0.82
C ARG A 417 -18.73 -21.24 -1.93
N ALA A 418 -17.50 -21.12 -2.39
CA ALA A 418 -17.17 -20.35 -3.58
C ALA A 418 -17.65 -21.10 -4.83
N GLN A 419 -18.04 -20.35 -5.86
CA GLN A 419 -18.37 -20.90 -7.17
C GLN A 419 -17.83 -19.96 -8.24
N LYS A 420 -16.98 -20.45 -9.13
CA LYS A 420 -16.46 -19.64 -10.23
C LYS A 420 -17.58 -19.06 -11.10
N PRO A 421 -17.42 -17.84 -11.62
CA PRO A 421 -18.40 -17.24 -12.52
C PRO A 421 -18.50 -18.04 -13.81
N LEU A 422 -19.72 -18.40 -14.24
CA LEU A 422 -19.91 -19.07 -15.54
C LEU A 422 -19.60 -18.15 -16.72
N VAL A 423 -19.81 -16.84 -16.51
CA VAL A 423 -19.53 -15.78 -17.48
C VAL A 423 -18.46 -14.87 -16.88
N GLY A 424 -17.21 -15.05 -17.26
CA GLY A 424 -16.06 -14.24 -16.82
C GLY A 424 -15.40 -13.50 -17.97
N THR A 425 -14.35 -12.73 -17.66
CA THR A 425 -13.57 -11.98 -18.67
C THR A 425 -12.16 -12.54 -18.89
N GLY A 426 -11.70 -13.41 -17.99
CA GLY A 426 -10.38 -14.03 -17.99
C GLY A 426 -9.38 -13.37 -17.03
N ILE A 427 -9.68 -12.17 -16.52
CA ILE A 427 -8.82 -11.49 -15.54
C ILE A 427 -8.97 -12.05 -14.11
N GLU A 428 -10.02 -12.85 -13.86
CA GLU A 428 -10.33 -13.47 -12.57
C GLU A 428 -9.13 -14.22 -11.98
N ARG A 429 -8.39 -14.96 -12.82
CA ARG A 429 -7.20 -15.72 -12.42
C ARG A 429 -6.04 -14.82 -12.01
N ALA A 430 -5.84 -13.72 -12.75
CA ALA A 430 -4.80 -12.74 -12.42
C ALA A 430 -5.10 -12.06 -11.07
N VAL A 431 -6.36 -11.67 -10.84
CA VAL A 431 -6.78 -11.07 -9.56
C VAL A 431 -6.62 -12.03 -8.39
N ALA A 432 -7.07 -13.28 -8.54
CA ALA A 432 -6.91 -14.29 -7.49
C ALA A 432 -5.44 -14.52 -7.15
N ARG A 433 -4.59 -14.77 -8.15
CA ARG A 433 -3.16 -15.04 -7.97
C ARG A 433 -2.41 -13.85 -7.37
N ASP A 434 -2.64 -12.64 -7.87
CA ASP A 434 -1.86 -11.46 -7.52
C ASP A 434 -2.36 -10.78 -6.23
N SER A 435 -3.56 -11.13 -5.75
CA SER A 435 -4.08 -10.67 -4.45
C SER A 435 -3.25 -11.15 -3.25
N GLY A 436 -2.61 -12.32 -3.37
CA GLY A 436 -1.91 -12.99 -2.29
C GLY A 436 -2.81 -13.78 -1.34
N VAL A 437 -4.12 -13.89 -1.61
CA VAL A 437 -5.01 -14.73 -0.78
C VAL A 437 -4.87 -16.23 -1.08
N THR A 438 -4.46 -16.56 -2.31
CA THR A 438 -4.19 -17.94 -2.73
C THR A 438 -2.75 -18.31 -2.40
N VAL A 439 -2.50 -19.60 -2.20
CA VAL A 439 -1.13 -20.12 -2.03
C VAL A 439 -0.66 -20.64 -3.37
N ASN A 440 0.42 -20.06 -3.90
CA ASN A 440 0.99 -20.44 -5.19
C ASN A 440 2.31 -21.19 -5.00
N ALA A 441 2.58 -22.15 -5.88
CA ALA A 441 3.82 -22.91 -5.89
C ALA A 441 4.99 -22.01 -6.28
N ARG A 442 5.98 -21.90 -5.38
CA ARG A 442 7.22 -21.17 -5.65
C ARG A 442 8.07 -21.86 -6.72
N ARG A 443 7.99 -23.19 -6.74
CA ARG A 443 8.76 -24.12 -7.56
C ARG A 443 7.89 -25.27 -8.04
N GLY A 444 8.23 -25.83 -9.20
CA GLY A 444 7.57 -27.02 -9.74
C GLY A 444 8.01 -28.29 -9.01
N GLY A 445 7.13 -29.29 -8.98
CA GLY A 445 7.39 -30.52 -8.24
C GLY A 445 6.17 -31.43 -8.09
N ASP A 446 6.30 -32.43 -7.22
CA ASP A 446 5.26 -33.40 -6.90
C ASP A 446 4.65 -33.11 -5.52
N ILE A 447 3.33 -33.21 -5.39
CA ILE A 447 2.67 -33.13 -4.08
C ILE A 447 2.88 -34.45 -3.32
N VAL A 448 3.70 -34.42 -2.26
CA VAL A 448 3.99 -35.61 -1.45
C VAL A 448 2.96 -35.79 -0.34
N GLN A 449 2.56 -34.71 0.30
CA GLN A 449 1.65 -34.75 1.43
C GLN A 449 0.71 -33.55 1.41
N ILE A 450 -0.56 -33.84 1.68
CA ILE A 450 -1.60 -32.84 1.81
C ILE A 450 -2.34 -32.99 3.13
N ASP A 451 -2.63 -31.86 3.74
CA ASP A 451 -3.45 -31.72 4.94
C ASP A 451 -4.30 -30.45 4.80
N ALA A 452 -5.38 -30.36 5.56
CA ALA A 452 -6.24 -29.17 5.54
C ALA A 452 -5.51 -27.90 6.02
N GLY A 453 -4.40 -28.05 6.77
CA GLY A 453 -3.57 -26.97 7.30
C GLY A 453 -2.20 -26.81 6.65
N ARG A 454 -1.74 -27.75 5.83
CA ARG A 454 -0.42 -27.67 5.18
C ARG A 454 -0.34 -28.48 3.88
N ILE A 455 0.50 -28.03 2.96
CA ILE A 455 0.80 -28.71 1.70
C ILE A 455 2.32 -28.85 1.59
N VAL A 456 2.80 -30.04 1.24
CA VAL A 456 4.22 -30.37 1.10
C VAL A 456 4.50 -30.73 -0.35
N VAL A 457 5.38 -29.95 -0.97
CA VAL A 457 5.81 -30.12 -2.35
C VAL A 457 7.25 -30.61 -2.37
N LYS A 458 7.49 -31.76 -3.00
CA LYS A 458 8.85 -32.20 -3.34
C LYS A 458 9.24 -31.55 -4.64
N VAL A 459 10.31 -30.76 -4.61
CA VAL A 459 10.74 -29.92 -5.72
C VAL A 459 11.48 -30.77 -6.76
N ASN A 460 11.33 -30.42 -8.04
CA ASN A 460 12.08 -31.02 -9.12
C ASN A 460 13.59 -30.76 -8.96
N GLU A 461 14.43 -31.76 -9.25
CA GLU A 461 15.90 -31.64 -9.09
C GLU A 461 16.50 -30.45 -9.87
N ASN A 462 15.91 -30.10 -11.01
CA ASN A 462 16.35 -28.99 -11.86
C ASN A 462 16.16 -27.60 -11.21
N GLU A 463 15.24 -27.47 -10.25
CA GLU A 463 14.94 -26.20 -9.56
C GLU A 463 15.63 -26.08 -8.19
N ILE A 464 16.45 -27.08 -7.82
CA ILE A 464 17.25 -27.08 -6.60
C ILE A 464 18.62 -26.48 -6.94
N THR A 465 18.78 -25.18 -6.72
CA THR A 465 20.02 -24.44 -7.06
C THR A 465 21.06 -24.45 -5.94
N ASP A 466 20.61 -24.45 -4.67
CA ASP A 466 21.52 -24.29 -3.53
C ASP A 466 21.91 -25.64 -2.92
N ALA A 467 23.21 -25.79 -2.67
CA ALA A 467 23.77 -26.96 -2.00
C ALA A 467 23.36 -27.08 -0.52
N ALA A 468 22.60 -26.13 0.04
CA ALA A 468 22.00 -26.20 1.39
C ALA A 468 20.49 -26.52 1.37
N ASP A 469 19.88 -26.53 0.19
CA ASP A 469 18.45 -26.74 0.02
C ASP A 469 18.10 -28.23 0.19
N ALA A 470 17.05 -28.50 0.96
CA ALA A 470 16.55 -29.84 1.21
C ALA A 470 15.68 -30.38 0.06
N GLY A 471 15.28 -29.55 -0.91
CA GLY A 471 14.48 -29.97 -2.06
C GLY A 471 12.99 -30.17 -1.75
N VAL A 472 12.49 -29.56 -0.67
CA VAL A 472 11.07 -29.59 -0.29
C VAL A 472 10.60 -28.21 0.12
N ASP A 473 9.43 -27.82 -0.37
CA ASP A 473 8.72 -26.63 0.05
C ASP A 473 7.51 -27.00 0.91
N ILE A 474 7.39 -26.36 2.07
CA ILE A 474 6.26 -26.54 3.00
C ILE A 474 5.43 -25.26 3.01
N TYR A 475 4.16 -25.38 2.65
CA TYR A 475 3.19 -24.29 2.62
C TYR A 475 2.17 -24.47 3.74
N ASN A 476 2.18 -23.57 4.73
CA ASN A 476 1.19 -23.58 5.81
C ASN A 476 -0.02 -22.73 5.39
N LEU A 477 -1.23 -23.27 5.58
CA LEU A 477 -2.48 -22.64 5.19
C LEU A 477 -3.11 -21.88 6.36
N ILE A 478 -3.70 -20.73 6.07
CA ILE A 478 -4.45 -19.93 7.05
C ILE A 478 -5.86 -20.51 7.18
N LYS A 479 -6.28 -20.79 8.43
CA LYS A 479 -7.59 -21.38 8.73
C LYS A 479 -8.42 -20.43 9.60
N TYR A 480 -9.68 -20.24 9.21
CA TYR A 480 -10.73 -19.56 9.99
C TYR A 480 -10.23 -18.35 10.81
N THR A 481 -9.59 -17.40 10.13
CA THR A 481 -9.05 -16.18 10.75
C THR A 481 -9.93 -14.99 10.42
N ARG A 482 -10.06 -14.05 11.37
CA ARG A 482 -10.81 -12.80 11.21
C ARG A 482 -10.13 -11.86 10.21
N SER A 483 -10.91 -11.26 9.32
CA SER A 483 -10.51 -10.09 8.50
C SER A 483 -10.82 -8.76 9.22
N ASN A 484 -10.31 -7.65 8.69
CA ASN A 484 -10.63 -6.31 9.21
C ASN A 484 -12.13 -5.99 9.26
N GLN A 485 -12.92 -6.55 8.33
CA GLN A 485 -14.38 -6.34 8.24
C GLN A 485 -15.18 -7.50 8.84
N ASN A 486 -14.57 -8.26 9.76
CA ASN A 486 -15.20 -9.39 10.46
C ASN A 486 -15.64 -10.54 9.53
N THR A 487 -15.07 -10.64 8.33
CA THR A 487 -15.28 -11.78 7.43
C THR A 487 -14.28 -12.90 7.75
N CYS A 488 -14.56 -14.10 7.25
CA CYS A 488 -13.73 -15.27 7.45
C CYS A 488 -12.70 -15.43 6.32
N ILE A 489 -11.42 -15.42 6.69
CA ILE A 489 -10.31 -15.82 5.81
C ILE A 489 -10.00 -17.29 6.08
N ASN A 490 -10.16 -18.12 5.05
CA ASN A 490 -9.90 -19.55 5.13
C ASN A 490 -9.33 -20.03 3.80
N GLN A 491 -8.21 -20.74 3.86
CA GLN A 491 -7.58 -21.35 2.69
C GLN A 491 -7.92 -22.84 2.62
N ARG A 492 -8.25 -23.33 1.43
CA ARG A 492 -8.62 -24.74 1.19
C ARG A 492 -7.68 -25.34 0.15
N PRO A 493 -7.04 -26.49 0.43
CA PRO A 493 -6.21 -27.17 -0.56
C PRO A 493 -7.06 -27.59 -1.78
N LEU A 494 -6.50 -27.45 -2.98
CA LEU A 494 -7.13 -27.86 -4.24
C LEU A 494 -6.46 -29.06 -4.91
N VAL A 495 -5.15 -29.20 -4.72
CA VAL A 495 -4.34 -30.28 -5.30
C VAL A 495 -4.58 -31.60 -4.58
N ASN A 496 -4.18 -32.72 -5.18
CA ASN A 496 -4.20 -34.05 -4.60
C ASN A 496 -2.78 -34.61 -4.43
N VAL A 497 -2.63 -35.63 -3.60
CA VAL A 497 -1.35 -36.33 -3.43
C VAL A 497 -0.96 -37.02 -4.74
N GLY A 498 0.26 -36.76 -5.20
CA GLY A 498 0.80 -37.30 -6.46
C GLY A 498 0.58 -36.40 -7.68
N ASP A 499 -0.09 -35.25 -7.54
CA ASP A 499 -0.21 -34.29 -8.63
C ASP A 499 1.16 -33.66 -8.93
N VAL A 500 1.45 -33.49 -10.22
CA VAL A 500 2.64 -32.77 -10.72
C VAL A 500 2.24 -31.32 -10.98
N ILE A 501 2.98 -30.38 -10.41
CA ILE A 501 2.70 -28.94 -10.49
C ILE A 501 3.86 -28.19 -11.13
N ALA A 502 3.55 -27.08 -11.80
CA ALA A 502 4.50 -26.13 -12.31
C ALA A 502 4.67 -24.93 -11.35
N ARG A 503 5.77 -24.21 -11.53
CA ARG A 503 6.01 -22.95 -10.82
C ARG A 503 4.90 -21.94 -11.13
N GLY A 504 4.26 -21.42 -10.09
CA GLY A 504 3.18 -20.45 -10.18
C GLY A 504 1.77 -21.04 -10.12
N ASP A 505 1.63 -22.37 -10.14
CA ASP A 505 0.33 -23.02 -9.99
C ASP A 505 -0.27 -22.77 -8.60
N VAL A 506 -1.60 -22.68 -8.54
CA VAL A 506 -2.31 -22.48 -7.28
C VAL A 506 -2.41 -23.81 -6.54
N LEU A 507 -2.03 -23.83 -5.25
CA LEU A 507 -2.06 -25.00 -4.37
C LEU A 507 -3.26 -25.00 -3.44
N ALA A 508 -3.68 -23.81 -3.01
CA ALA A 508 -4.84 -23.62 -2.15
C ALA A 508 -5.61 -22.37 -2.55
N ASP A 509 -6.92 -22.52 -2.64
CA ASP A 509 -7.86 -21.42 -2.83
C ASP A 509 -8.01 -20.65 -1.51
N GLY A 510 -8.10 -19.32 -1.63
CA GLY A 510 -8.43 -18.41 -0.53
C GLY A 510 -9.95 -18.16 -0.40
N PRO A 511 -10.34 -17.15 0.40
CA PRO A 511 -11.73 -16.70 0.45
C PRO A 511 -12.16 -16.13 -0.91
N SER A 512 -13.37 -16.45 -1.36
CA SER A 512 -13.92 -16.02 -2.66
C SER A 512 -13.03 -16.35 -3.86
N THR A 513 -12.40 -17.52 -3.85
CA THR A 513 -11.72 -18.09 -5.03
C THR A 513 -12.10 -19.55 -5.22
N ASP A 514 -12.12 -20.02 -6.47
CA ASP A 514 -12.47 -21.37 -6.86
C ASP A 514 -11.55 -21.82 -8.02
N ILE A 515 -10.71 -22.84 -7.76
CA ILE A 515 -9.73 -23.40 -8.72
C ILE A 515 -8.80 -22.31 -9.28
N GLY A 516 -8.36 -21.39 -8.41
CA GLY A 516 -7.48 -20.27 -8.78
C GLY A 516 -8.16 -19.13 -9.55
N GLU A 517 -9.49 -19.14 -9.70
CA GLU A 517 -10.26 -18.03 -10.26
C GLU A 517 -11.00 -17.26 -9.17
N LEU A 518 -11.17 -15.95 -9.37
CA LEU A 518 -11.96 -15.12 -8.46
C LEU A 518 -13.44 -15.50 -8.52
N ALA A 519 -14.01 -15.81 -7.36
CA ALA A 519 -15.38 -16.28 -7.16
C ALA A 519 -16.06 -15.45 -6.07
N LEU A 520 -16.48 -14.22 -6.41
CA LEU A 520 -17.09 -13.28 -5.45
C LEU A 520 -18.49 -13.69 -4.96
N GLY A 521 -19.21 -14.49 -5.75
CA GLY A 521 -20.58 -14.90 -5.45
C GLY A 521 -20.90 -16.26 -6.06
N GLN A 522 -22.16 -16.46 -6.45
CA GLN A 522 -22.62 -17.72 -7.01
C GLN A 522 -23.57 -17.50 -8.20
N ASN A 523 -23.62 -18.48 -9.10
CA ASN A 523 -24.47 -18.44 -10.29
C ASN A 523 -25.86 -18.99 -9.98
N MET A 524 -26.91 -18.25 -10.34
CA MET A 524 -28.32 -18.60 -10.08
C MET A 524 -29.13 -18.66 -11.38
N LEU A 525 -30.20 -19.45 -11.36
CA LEU A 525 -31.23 -19.36 -12.39
C LEU A 525 -32.11 -18.14 -12.09
N ILE A 526 -32.15 -17.20 -13.03
CA ILE A 526 -32.89 -15.94 -12.89
C ILE A 526 -33.96 -15.87 -13.98
N ALA A 527 -35.16 -15.43 -13.60
CA ALA A 527 -36.25 -15.13 -14.53
C ALA A 527 -36.68 -13.67 -14.37
N PHE A 528 -36.71 -12.92 -15.47
CA PHE A 528 -37.18 -11.55 -15.49
C PHE A 528 -38.69 -11.52 -15.77
N MET A 529 -39.49 -11.41 -14.71
CA MET A 529 -40.95 -11.26 -14.82
C MET A 529 -41.50 -10.60 -13.54
N PRO A 530 -42.57 -9.80 -13.62
CA PRO A 530 -43.25 -9.33 -12.43
C PRO A 530 -43.88 -10.52 -11.69
N TRP A 531 -43.72 -10.58 -10.36
CA TRP A 531 -44.25 -11.67 -9.54
C TRP A 531 -45.01 -11.13 -8.34
N ASN A 532 -46.32 -10.94 -8.50
CA ASN A 532 -47.26 -10.52 -7.45
C ASN A 532 -46.81 -9.30 -6.62
N GLY A 533 -45.96 -8.42 -7.18
CA GLY A 533 -45.42 -7.25 -6.49
C GLY A 533 -44.28 -7.53 -5.51
N TYR A 534 -43.83 -8.79 -5.35
CA TYR A 534 -42.70 -9.12 -4.47
C TYR A 534 -41.35 -8.62 -5.00
N ASN A 535 -41.25 -8.41 -6.31
CA ASN A 535 -40.11 -7.80 -6.96
C ASN A 535 -40.43 -6.38 -7.45
N PHE A 536 -41.23 -5.64 -6.68
CA PHE A 536 -41.51 -4.23 -6.97
C PHE A 536 -40.27 -3.36 -6.77
N GLU A 537 -40.13 -2.33 -7.60
CA GLU A 537 -38.92 -1.53 -7.77
C GLU A 537 -37.71 -2.41 -8.08
N ASP A 538 -36.74 -2.46 -7.17
CA ASP A 538 -35.50 -3.22 -7.30
C ASP A 538 -35.48 -4.45 -6.38
N SER A 539 -36.60 -4.77 -5.69
CA SER A 539 -36.65 -5.88 -4.72
C SER A 539 -36.42 -7.24 -5.38
N ILE A 540 -35.72 -8.13 -4.68
CA ILE A 540 -35.41 -9.48 -5.18
C ILE A 540 -36.25 -10.54 -4.47
N LEU A 541 -36.94 -11.37 -5.25
CA LEU A 541 -37.63 -12.56 -4.75
C LEU A 541 -36.70 -13.78 -4.83
N LEU A 542 -36.47 -14.43 -3.69
CA LEU A 542 -35.64 -15.63 -3.57
C LEU A 542 -36.49 -16.89 -3.38
N SER A 543 -36.05 -17.99 -3.98
CA SER A 543 -36.59 -19.32 -3.71
C SER A 543 -36.01 -19.88 -2.41
N GLU A 544 -36.84 -20.56 -1.63
CA GLU A 544 -36.44 -21.26 -0.39
C GLU A 544 -35.29 -22.25 -0.63
N ARG A 545 -35.22 -22.85 -1.82
CA ARG A 545 -34.14 -23.77 -2.21
C ARG A 545 -32.74 -23.17 -2.07
N VAL A 546 -32.59 -21.85 -2.28
CA VAL A 546 -31.30 -21.17 -2.13
C VAL A 546 -30.84 -21.15 -0.68
N VAL A 547 -31.79 -21.04 0.26
CA VAL A 547 -31.55 -21.08 1.71
C VAL A 547 -31.26 -22.51 2.16
N GLU A 548 -32.03 -23.48 1.67
CA GLU A 548 -31.85 -24.91 1.97
C GLU A 548 -30.45 -25.40 1.56
N GLU A 549 -29.97 -24.99 0.39
CA GLU A 549 -28.65 -25.34 -0.14
C GLU A 549 -27.50 -24.53 0.54
N ASP A 550 -27.79 -23.68 1.54
CA ASP A 550 -26.83 -22.85 2.29
C ASP A 550 -25.92 -22.01 1.36
N ARG A 551 -26.46 -21.55 0.23
CA ARG A 551 -25.70 -20.94 -0.88
C ARG A 551 -25.10 -19.58 -0.54
N TYR A 552 -25.92 -18.67 0.00
CA TYR A 552 -25.51 -17.34 0.45
C TYR A 552 -25.24 -17.27 1.95
N THR A 553 -24.95 -18.41 2.58
CA THR A 553 -24.57 -18.45 3.98
C THR A 553 -23.11 -17.98 4.14
N THR A 554 -22.86 -17.03 5.03
CA THR A 554 -21.55 -16.44 5.29
C THR A 554 -21.05 -16.78 6.69
N ILE A 555 -19.72 -16.78 6.87
CA ILE A 555 -19.08 -16.93 8.18
C ILE A 555 -18.50 -15.57 8.58
N HIS A 556 -18.95 -15.07 9.72
CA HIS A 556 -18.41 -13.87 10.34
C HIS A 556 -17.62 -14.25 11.59
N ILE A 557 -16.49 -13.59 11.81
CA ILE A 557 -15.66 -13.80 13.00
C ILE A 557 -15.56 -12.47 13.73
N GLU A 558 -16.16 -12.43 14.90
CA GLU A 558 -16.20 -11.28 15.78
C GLU A 558 -15.16 -11.43 16.89
N GLU A 559 -14.42 -10.35 17.17
CA GLU A 559 -13.43 -10.29 18.25
C GLU A 559 -14.04 -9.53 19.43
N LEU A 560 -14.28 -10.24 20.53
CA LEU A 560 -14.85 -9.69 21.74
C LEU A 560 -13.77 -9.63 22.81
N THR A 561 -13.48 -8.44 23.34
CA THR A 561 -12.40 -8.24 24.31
C THR A 561 -12.94 -7.93 25.71
N CYS A 562 -12.40 -8.62 26.71
CA CYS A 562 -12.58 -8.31 28.13
C CYS A 562 -11.25 -7.77 28.67
N VAL A 563 -11.29 -6.63 29.35
CA VAL A 563 -10.09 -5.99 29.92
C VAL A 563 -10.28 -5.88 31.42
N ALA A 564 -9.33 -6.44 32.17
CA ALA A 564 -9.23 -6.30 33.62
C ALA A 564 -8.21 -5.21 33.95
N ARG A 565 -8.68 -4.18 34.65
CA ARG A 565 -7.87 -3.00 34.98
C ARG A 565 -7.60 -2.91 36.47
N ASP A 566 -6.52 -2.23 36.79
CA ASP A 566 -6.26 -1.79 38.16
C ASP A 566 -7.07 -0.52 38.45
N THR A 567 -7.93 -0.57 39.46
CA THR A 567 -8.76 0.57 39.86
C THR A 567 -8.28 1.12 41.20
N LYS A 568 -8.71 2.34 41.54
CA LYS A 568 -8.37 2.95 42.84
C LYS A 568 -8.88 2.15 44.05
N LEU A 569 -9.92 1.33 43.87
CA LEU A 569 -10.53 0.51 44.92
C LEU A 569 -9.91 -0.88 45.01
N GLY A 570 -9.08 -1.26 44.03
CA GLY A 570 -8.48 -2.58 43.90
C GLY A 570 -8.47 -3.07 42.45
N PRO A 571 -7.75 -4.16 42.17
CA PRO A 571 -7.70 -4.78 40.85
C PRO A 571 -9.05 -5.39 40.47
N GLU A 572 -9.45 -5.27 39.21
CA GLU A 572 -10.51 -6.11 38.65
C GLU A 572 -9.99 -7.53 38.43
N GLU A 573 -10.79 -8.53 38.80
CA GLU A 573 -10.42 -9.93 38.68
C GLU A 573 -11.27 -10.64 37.62
N ILE A 574 -10.63 -11.56 36.90
CA ILE A 574 -11.33 -12.49 36.00
C ILE A 574 -11.55 -13.77 36.80
N SER A 575 -12.82 -14.05 37.11
CA SER A 575 -13.21 -15.16 37.98
C SER A 575 -14.58 -15.72 37.57
N ALA A 576 -14.79 -17.01 37.83
CA ALA A 576 -16.07 -17.66 37.67
C ALA A 576 -17.06 -17.35 38.82
N ASP A 577 -16.57 -16.82 39.95
CA ASP A 577 -17.40 -16.45 41.10
C ASP A 577 -18.04 -15.07 40.87
N ILE A 578 -19.19 -15.06 40.19
CA ILE A 578 -19.90 -13.85 39.78
C ILE A 578 -21.17 -13.68 40.63
N PRO A 579 -21.37 -12.54 41.30
CA PRO A 579 -22.55 -12.34 42.15
C PRO A 579 -23.85 -12.26 41.33
N ASN A 580 -24.93 -12.80 41.89
CA ASN A 580 -26.30 -12.73 41.34
C ASN A 580 -26.47 -13.40 39.95
N VAL A 581 -25.64 -14.38 39.62
CA VAL A 581 -25.73 -15.15 38.38
C VAL A 581 -26.13 -16.59 38.70
N SER A 582 -27.09 -17.15 37.94
CA SER A 582 -27.51 -18.54 38.08
C SER A 582 -26.42 -19.51 37.63
N GLU A 583 -26.33 -20.70 38.24
CA GLU A 583 -25.38 -21.76 37.84
C GLU A 583 -25.49 -22.15 36.34
N GLN A 584 -26.68 -22.08 35.75
CA GLN A 584 -26.88 -22.36 34.32
C GLN A 584 -26.04 -21.45 33.40
N ALA A 585 -25.85 -20.19 33.80
CA ALA A 585 -25.05 -19.23 33.04
C ALA A 585 -23.54 -19.43 33.27
N LEU A 586 -23.15 -20.01 34.42
CA LEU A 586 -21.76 -20.32 34.76
C LEU A 586 -21.29 -21.64 34.14
N ASN A 587 -22.20 -22.55 33.77
CA ASN A 587 -21.88 -23.87 33.23
C ASN A 587 -21.00 -23.86 31.96
N ARG A 588 -20.93 -22.72 31.25
CA ARG A 588 -20.09 -22.55 30.05
C ARG A 588 -18.70 -21.98 30.34
N LEU A 589 -18.46 -21.51 31.55
CA LEU A 589 -17.18 -20.95 31.99
C LEU A 589 -16.32 -22.04 32.63
N ASP A 590 -15.01 -21.92 32.45
CA ASP A 590 -14.03 -22.73 33.16
C ASP A 590 -13.77 -22.21 34.58
N GLU A 591 -12.92 -22.91 35.33
CA GLU A 591 -12.52 -22.50 36.70
C GLU A 591 -11.90 -21.09 36.77
N SER A 592 -11.36 -20.58 35.64
CA SER A 592 -10.76 -19.23 35.55
C SER A 592 -11.77 -18.18 35.10
N GLY A 593 -13.06 -18.53 34.93
CA GLY A 593 -14.10 -17.61 34.49
C GLY A 593 -14.10 -17.33 32.99
N VAL A 594 -13.51 -18.19 32.16
CA VAL A 594 -13.42 -18.01 30.70
C VAL A 594 -14.17 -19.12 29.97
N VAL A 595 -14.89 -18.76 28.91
CA VAL A 595 -15.66 -19.72 28.10
C VAL A 595 -14.78 -20.79 27.43
N TYR A 596 -15.30 -22.00 27.34
CA TYR A 596 -14.64 -23.09 26.61
C TYR A 596 -14.63 -22.86 25.09
N ILE A 597 -13.52 -23.27 24.46
CA ILE A 597 -13.41 -23.31 22.99
C ILE A 597 -14.36 -24.41 22.49
N GLY A 598 -15.19 -24.08 21.49
CA GLY A 598 -16.23 -24.96 20.93
C GLY A 598 -17.60 -24.79 21.58
N ALA A 599 -17.75 -23.92 22.60
CA ALA A 599 -19.05 -23.65 23.20
C ALA A 599 -19.96 -22.88 22.24
N GLU A 600 -21.20 -23.34 22.09
CA GLU A 600 -22.27 -22.58 21.45
C GLU A 600 -22.86 -21.60 22.48
N VAL A 601 -22.80 -20.32 22.13
CA VAL A 601 -23.25 -19.22 22.99
C VAL A 601 -24.35 -18.44 22.29
N ARG A 602 -25.29 -17.95 23.10
CA ARG A 602 -26.40 -17.12 22.65
C ARG A 602 -26.27 -15.72 23.21
N SER A 603 -26.98 -14.78 22.60
CA SER A 603 -27.16 -13.42 23.12
C SER A 603 -27.40 -13.41 24.65
N GLY A 604 -26.56 -12.69 25.38
CA GLY A 604 -26.66 -12.54 26.84
C GLY A 604 -25.87 -13.55 27.68
N ASP A 605 -25.38 -14.65 27.08
CA ASP A 605 -24.48 -15.59 27.74
C ASP A 605 -23.17 -14.89 28.14
N ILE A 606 -22.59 -15.32 29.27
CA ILE A 606 -21.32 -14.79 29.78
C ILE A 606 -20.18 -15.54 29.09
N MET A 607 -19.25 -14.80 28.47
CA MET A 607 -18.04 -15.35 27.84
C MET A 607 -16.82 -15.22 28.74
N VAL A 608 -16.70 -14.12 29.47
CA VAL A 608 -15.60 -13.88 30.41
C VAL A 608 -16.18 -13.25 31.67
N GLY A 609 -16.15 -14.00 32.76
CA GLY A 609 -16.51 -13.55 34.09
C GLY A 609 -15.54 -12.49 34.58
N LYS A 610 -16.05 -11.30 34.89
CA LYS A 610 -15.25 -10.21 35.43
C LYS A 610 -15.96 -9.57 36.62
N VAL A 611 -15.23 -9.41 37.70
CA VAL A 611 -15.70 -8.76 38.93
C VAL A 611 -14.90 -7.50 39.21
N THR A 612 -15.60 -6.40 39.48
CA THR A 612 -14.98 -5.12 39.83
C THR A 612 -15.22 -4.83 41.32
N PRO A 613 -14.19 -4.50 42.11
CA PRO A 613 -14.36 -4.05 43.48
C PRO A 613 -15.28 -2.83 43.57
N LYS A 614 -16.29 -2.90 44.43
CA LYS A 614 -17.27 -1.84 44.64
C LYS A 614 -17.01 -1.19 45.99
N GLY A 615 -17.03 0.14 46.03
CA GLY A 615 -17.00 0.88 47.30
C GLY A 615 -18.27 0.62 48.10
N GLU A 616 -18.16 0.72 49.43
CA GLU A 616 -19.29 0.51 50.35
C GLU A 616 -20.38 1.56 50.08
N SER A 617 -21.48 1.13 49.44
CA SER A 617 -22.63 1.99 49.21
C SER A 617 -23.43 2.11 50.51
N GLN A 618 -23.77 3.33 50.93
CA GLN A 618 -24.69 3.54 52.05
C GLN A 618 -26.07 2.94 51.71
N LEU A 619 -26.33 1.74 52.24
CA LEU A 619 -27.62 1.07 52.10
C LEU A 619 -28.67 1.81 52.93
N THR A 620 -29.88 1.86 52.38
CA THR A 620 -31.05 2.36 53.12
C THR A 620 -31.36 1.45 54.33
N PRO A 621 -31.96 1.96 55.41
CA PRO A 621 -32.37 1.14 56.56
C PRO A 621 -33.19 -0.10 56.15
N GLU A 622 -34.04 0.04 55.13
CA GLU A 622 -34.85 -1.02 54.54
C GLU A 622 -33.98 -2.13 53.91
N GLU A 623 -32.99 -1.78 53.09
CA GLU A 623 -32.05 -2.74 52.49
C GLU A 623 -31.16 -3.42 53.55
N LYS A 624 -30.74 -2.68 54.58
CA LYS A 624 -30.01 -3.24 55.73
C LYS A 624 -30.86 -4.26 56.48
N LEU A 625 -32.13 -3.95 56.72
CA LEU A 625 -33.06 -4.86 57.36
C LEU A 625 -33.31 -6.10 56.50
N LEU A 626 -33.52 -5.93 55.20
CA LEU A 626 -33.74 -7.03 54.25
C LEU A 626 -32.55 -8.00 54.25
N ARG A 627 -31.31 -7.49 54.21
CA ARG A 627 -30.10 -8.30 54.31
C ARG A 627 -29.93 -8.98 55.66
N ALA A 628 -30.27 -8.30 56.76
CA ALA A 628 -30.25 -8.90 58.09
C ALA A 628 -31.26 -10.06 58.23
N ILE A 629 -32.40 -9.98 57.54
CA ILE A 629 -33.42 -11.04 57.51
C ILE A 629 -32.96 -12.23 56.66
N PHE A 630 -32.45 -11.99 55.45
CA PHE A 630 -32.08 -13.05 54.51
C PHE A 630 -30.65 -13.59 54.68
N GLY A 631 -29.83 -12.97 55.53
CA GLY A 631 -28.44 -13.37 55.73
C GLY A 631 -27.55 -13.15 54.50
N GLU A 632 -28.04 -12.44 53.48
CA GLU A 632 -27.31 -12.13 52.27
C GLU A 632 -26.19 -11.12 52.59
N LYS A 633 -24.95 -11.58 52.56
CA LYS A 633 -23.78 -10.69 52.67
C LYS A 633 -23.82 -9.70 51.51
N ALA A 634 -23.49 -8.44 51.81
CA ALA A 634 -23.15 -7.48 50.77
C ALA A 634 -22.03 -8.09 49.92
N SER A 635 -22.31 -8.34 48.63
CA SER A 635 -21.20 -8.62 47.72
C SER A 635 -20.48 -7.30 47.50
N ASP A 636 -19.23 -7.23 47.97
CA ASP A 636 -18.34 -6.07 47.80
C ASP A 636 -17.83 -5.94 46.35
N VAL A 637 -18.34 -6.78 45.44
CA VAL A 637 -17.98 -6.84 44.04
C VAL A 637 -19.20 -6.63 43.14
N LYS A 638 -18.97 -6.04 41.97
CA LYS A 638 -19.98 -5.81 40.93
C LYS A 638 -19.66 -6.70 39.72
N ASP A 639 -20.70 -7.31 39.13
CA ASP A 639 -20.59 -7.98 37.83
C ASP A 639 -20.28 -6.95 36.72
N SER A 640 -19.13 -7.11 36.08
CA SER A 640 -18.67 -6.35 34.92
C SER A 640 -18.22 -7.28 33.78
N SER A 641 -18.81 -8.48 33.75
CA SER A 641 -18.47 -9.57 32.83
C SER A 641 -18.76 -9.23 31.36
N LEU A 642 -17.98 -9.84 30.47
CA LEU A 642 -18.19 -9.78 29.03
C LEU A 642 -19.31 -10.76 28.64
N ARG A 643 -20.36 -10.21 28.01
CA ARG A 643 -21.51 -10.98 27.52
C ARG A 643 -21.60 -10.91 26.00
N VAL A 644 -22.22 -11.93 25.41
CA VAL A 644 -22.48 -11.96 23.97
C VAL A 644 -23.46 -10.84 23.59
N PRO A 645 -23.15 -10.01 22.59
CA PRO A 645 -24.04 -8.94 22.13
C PRO A 645 -25.40 -9.47 21.64
N PRO A 646 -26.48 -8.66 21.75
CA PRO A 646 -27.78 -9.01 21.18
C PRO A 646 -27.71 -9.33 19.69
N GLY A 647 -28.38 -10.40 19.26
CA GLY A 647 -28.46 -10.81 17.85
C GLY A 647 -27.21 -11.50 17.29
N MET A 648 -26.24 -11.86 18.14
CA MET A 648 -25.07 -12.64 17.75
C MET A 648 -25.09 -14.00 18.43
N ASP A 649 -25.56 -15.03 17.72
CA ASP A 649 -25.49 -16.41 18.19
C ASP A 649 -24.41 -17.15 17.38
N GLY A 650 -23.54 -17.89 18.06
CA GLY A 650 -22.40 -18.49 17.38
C GLY A 650 -21.58 -19.43 18.26
N THR A 651 -20.47 -19.89 17.70
CA THR A 651 -19.56 -20.83 18.37
C THR A 651 -18.25 -20.12 18.69
N VAL A 652 -17.76 -20.27 19.91
CA VAL A 652 -16.43 -19.76 20.29
C VAL A 652 -15.36 -20.61 19.62
N ILE A 653 -14.54 -20.01 18.75
CA ILE A 653 -13.53 -20.74 17.97
C ILE A 653 -12.12 -20.63 18.56
N ASP A 654 -11.82 -19.53 19.24
CA ASP A 654 -10.50 -19.28 19.81
C ASP A 654 -10.61 -18.33 21.02
N VAL A 655 -9.68 -18.48 21.96
CA VAL A 655 -9.58 -17.66 23.16
C VAL A 655 -8.12 -17.35 23.43
N GLN A 656 -7.78 -16.07 23.43
CA GLN A 656 -6.43 -15.57 23.71
C GLN A 656 -6.41 -14.82 25.02
N VAL A 657 -5.40 -15.08 25.84
CA VAL A 657 -5.24 -14.48 27.17
C VAL A 657 -3.90 -13.78 27.23
N PHE A 658 -3.93 -12.46 27.30
CA PHE A 658 -2.76 -11.61 27.44
C PHE A 658 -2.58 -11.20 28.90
N THR A 659 -1.38 -11.39 29.43
CA THR A 659 -1.08 -11.14 30.85
C THR A 659 0.13 -10.23 30.96
N ARG A 660 -0.01 -9.12 31.70
CA ARG A 660 1.09 -8.19 31.93
C ARG A 660 2.24 -8.89 32.67
N ASP A 661 3.47 -8.51 32.32
CA ASP A 661 4.67 -8.97 33.01
C ASP A 661 4.65 -8.61 34.51
N GLY A 662 5.00 -9.56 35.36
CA GLY A 662 4.95 -9.45 36.82
C GLY A 662 3.63 -9.86 37.49
N ILE A 663 2.59 -10.23 36.74
CA ILE A 663 1.34 -10.80 37.27
C ILE A 663 1.38 -12.33 37.14
N GLU A 664 0.93 -13.04 38.17
CA GLU A 664 0.86 -14.51 38.12
C GLU A 664 -0.17 -14.95 37.07
N LYS A 665 0.25 -15.86 36.19
CA LYS A 665 -0.62 -16.41 35.15
C LYS A 665 -1.61 -17.42 35.73
N ASP A 666 -2.88 -17.26 35.38
CA ASP A 666 -3.97 -18.17 35.76
C ASP A 666 -3.81 -19.57 35.18
N LYS A 667 -4.54 -20.55 35.73
CA LYS A 667 -4.56 -21.93 35.24
C LYS A 667 -4.87 -21.99 33.73
N ARG A 668 -5.87 -21.23 33.27
CA ARG A 668 -6.24 -21.19 31.85
C ARG A 668 -5.14 -20.61 30.96
N ALA A 669 -4.46 -19.56 31.39
CA ALA A 669 -3.34 -18.96 30.65
C ALA A 669 -2.16 -19.96 30.51
N ARG A 670 -1.81 -20.65 31.60
CA ARG A 670 -0.76 -21.70 31.58
C ARG A 670 -1.13 -22.86 30.64
N GLN A 671 -2.38 -23.31 30.67
CA GLN A 671 -2.86 -24.36 29.78
C GLN A 671 -2.77 -23.95 28.30
N ILE A 672 -3.15 -22.71 27.98
CA ILE A 672 -3.05 -22.18 26.61
C ILE A 672 -1.57 -22.13 26.18
N GLU A 673 -0.68 -21.57 27.01
CA GLU A 673 0.76 -21.51 26.72
C GLU A 673 1.39 -22.89 26.51
N GLU A 674 1.09 -23.87 27.38
CA GLU A 674 1.57 -25.24 27.21
C GLU A 674 1.04 -25.88 25.92
N SER A 675 -0.23 -25.64 25.59
CA SER A 675 -0.84 -26.14 24.37
C SER A 675 -0.21 -25.53 23.11
N GLU A 676 0.12 -24.24 23.14
CA GLU A 676 0.79 -23.53 22.05
C GLU A 676 2.23 -24.00 21.88
N ILE A 677 2.99 -24.14 22.97
CA ILE A 677 4.36 -24.67 22.93
C ILE A 677 4.36 -26.09 22.36
N LYS A 678 3.41 -26.94 22.78
CA LYS A 678 3.26 -28.31 22.27
C LYS A 678 2.89 -28.32 20.78
N ARG A 679 2.00 -27.44 20.34
CA ARG A 679 1.62 -27.30 18.93
C ARG A 679 2.81 -26.85 18.09
N VAL A 680 3.50 -25.79 18.50
CA VAL A 680 4.68 -25.27 17.80
C VAL A 680 5.80 -26.31 17.73
N LYS A 681 6.05 -27.05 18.82
CA LYS A 681 7.02 -28.14 18.84
C LYS A 681 6.64 -29.23 17.83
N LYS A 682 5.39 -29.69 17.87
CA LYS A 682 4.89 -30.70 16.92
C LYS A 682 5.04 -30.24 15.47
N ASP A 683 4.72 -28.98 15.18
CA ASP A 683 4.85 -28.42 13.84
C ASP A 683 6.30 -28.42 13.36
N PHE A 684 7.25 -28.04 14.20
CA PHE A 684 8.68 -28.10 13.88
C PHE A 684 9.21 -29.52 13.74
N ASP A 685 8.84 -30.43 14.66
CA ASP A 685 9.23 -31.85 14.60
C ASP A 685 8.72 -32.49 13.29
N ASP A 686 7.48 -32.17 12.88
CA ASP A 686 6.93 -32.63 11.61
C ASP A 686 7.67 -32.04 10.41
N GLN A 687 7.95 -30.72 10.41
CA GLN A 687 8.71 -30.07 9.34
C GLN A 687 10.10 -30.67 9.20
N PHE A 688 10.80 -30.88 10.32
CA PHE A 688 12.12 -31.51 10.34
C PHE A 688 12.05 -32.93 9.82
N ARG A 689 11.07 -33.74 10.24
CA ARG A 689 10.90 -35.12 9.76
C ARG A 689 10.64 -35.19 8.25
N ILE A 690 9.84 -34.27 7.70
CA ILE A 690 9.57 -34.18 6.26
C ILE A 690 10.85 -33.81 5.50
N LEU A 691 11.55 -32.79 5.99
CA LEU A 691 12.80 -32.29 5.41
C LEU A 691 13.89 -33.37 5.44
N GLU A 692 14.08 -34.01 6.58
CA GLU A 692 15.01 -35.11 6.79
C GLU A 692 14.68 -36.28 5.84
N GLY A 693 13.40 -36.64 5.74
CA GLY A 693 12.93 -37.67 4.82
C GLY A 693 13.29 -37.40 3.35
N ALA A 694 13.20 -36.14 2.92
CA ALA A 694 13.57 -35.75 1.57
C ALA A 694 15.07 -35.71 1.32
N ILE A 695 15.87 -35.25 2.30
CA ILE A 695 17.33 -35.32 2.22
C ILE A 695 17.79 -36.77 2.08
N TYR A 696 17.23 -37.70 2.86
CA TYR A 696 17.53 -39.12 2.70
C TYR A 696 17.05 -39.68 1.37
N ALA A 697 15.89 -39.28 0.86
CA ALA A 697 15.41 -39.72 -0.45
C ALA A 697 16.34 -39.28 -1.59
N ARG A 698 16.86 -38.06 -1.53
CA ARG A 698 17.87 -37.54 -2.46
C ARG A 698 19.22 -38.22 -2.28
N LEU A 699 19.64 -38.45 -1.04
CA LEU A 699 20.88 -39.17 -0.77
C LEU A 699 20.81 -40.59 -1.34
N ARG A 700 19.66 -41.26 -1.20
CA ARG A 700 19.38 -42.58 -1.78
C ARG A 700 19.59 -42.59 -3.30
N SER A 701 19.03 -41.64 -4.04
CA SER A 701 19.21 -41.57 -5.50
C SER A 701 20.68 -41.35 -5.93
N GLN A 702 21.49 -40.69 -5.09
CA GLN A 702 22.90 -40.41 -5.37
C GLN A 702 23.84 -41.58 -5.02
N ILE A 703 23.50 -42.41 -4.03
CA ILE A 703 24.36 -43.52 -3.56
C ILE A 703 23.98 -44.89 -4.13
N VAL A 704 22.73 -45.09 -4.57
CA VAL A 704 22.28 -46.36 -5.16
C VAL A 704 23.04 -46.64 -6.47
N GLY A 705 23.54 -47.88 -6.61
CA GLY A 705 24.32 -48.30 -7.78
C GLY A 705 25.82 -47.98 -7.71
N LYS A 706 26.28 -47.26 -6.68
CA LYS A 706 27.70 -46.94 -6.48
C LYS A 706 28.39 -47.98 -5.57
N VAL A 707 29.71 -48.09 -5.68
CA VAL A 707 30.54 -49.09 -4.99
C VAL A 707 31.09 -48.52 -3.68
N VAL A 708 31.08 -49.32 -2.60
CA VAL A 708 31.63 -48.94 -1.30
C VAL A 708 33.04 -49.48 -1.05
N ASN A 709 33.85 -48.69 -0.34
CA ASN A 709 35.12 -49.10 0.26
C ASN A 709 34.93 -49.81 1.62
N GLY A 710 33.75 -49.70 2.22
CA GLY A 710 33.32 -50.42 3.41
C GLY A 710 32.24 -49.67 4.20
N GLY A 711 31.41 -50.39 4.95
CA GLY A 711 30.34 -49.81 5.77
C GLY A 711 29.60 -50.87 6.58
N PRO A 712 28.63 -50.49 7.42
CA PRO A 712 27.79 -51.45 8.14
C PRO A 712 27.09 -52.38 7.15
N ASN A 713 27.28 -53.69 7.31
CA ASN A 713 26.77 -54.76 6.45
C ASN A 713 27.26 -54.78 4.98
N LEU A 714 28.34 -54.05 4.62
CA LEU A 714 28.92 -54.08 3.27
C LEU A 714 30.45 -54.24 3.29
N LYS A 715 30.98 -55.13 2.45
CA LYS A 715 32.43 -55.33 2.26
C LYS A 715 32.95 -54.47 1.12
N LYS A 716 34.27 -54.26 1.12
CA LYS A 716 34.97 -53.50 0.09
C LYS A 716 34.71 -54.11 -1.30
N GLY A 717 34.07 -53.35 -2.19
CA GLY A 717 33.72 -53.79 -3.54
C GLY A 717 32.24 -54.12 -3.75
N ASP A 718 31.43 -54.14 -2.70
CA ASP A 718 29.98 -54.36 -2.82
C ASP A 718 29.28 -53.10 -3.37
N THR A 719 28.21 -53.29 -4.14
CA THR A 719 27.35 -52.21 -4.65
C THR A 719 26.22 -51.90 -3.68
N VAL A 720 25.95 -50.61 -3.44
CA VAL A 720 24.81 -50.19 -2.64
C VAL A 720 23.52 -50.48 -3.40
N THR A 721 22.69 -51.37 -2.84
CA THR A 721 21.37 -51.71 -3.37
C THR A 721 20.27 -51.21 -2.42
N ASP A 722 19.07 -50.99 -2.96
CA ASP A 722 17.90 -50.55 -2.19
C ASP A 722 17.62 -51.43 -0.97
N ALA A 723 17.74 -52.76 -1.13
CA ALA A 723 17.52 -53.72 -0.05
C ALA A 723 18.51 -53.58 1.12
N VAL A 724 19.76 -53.15 0.85
CA VAL A 724 20.75 -52.92 1.90
C VAL A 724 20.46 -51.63 2.65
N LEU A 725 20.03 -50.57 1.95
CA LEU A 725 19.69 -49.29 2.56
C LEU A 725 18.43 -49.39 3.43
N ASP A 726 17.42 -50.16 3.01
CA ASP A 726 16.19 -50.39 3.78
C ASP A 726 16.44 -51.22 5.05
N GLY A 727 17.51 -52.04 5.09
CA GLY A 727 17.93 -52.81 6.26
C GLY A 727 18.82 -52.06 7.25
N LEU A 728 19.30 -50.86 6.91
CA LEU A 728 20.18 -50.03 7.74
C LEU A 728 19.38 -48.91 8.43
N LYS A 729 19.80 -48.48 9.62
CA LYS A 729 19.24 -47.28 10.24
C LYS A 729 19.70 -46.05 9.46
N ARG A 730 18.84 -45.03 9.40
CA ARG A 730 19.13 -43.75 8.72
C ARG A 730 20.44 -43.09 9.18
N SER A 731 20.74 -43.15 10.48
CA SER A 731 22.00 -42.67 11.06
C SER A 731 23.24 -43.36 10.50
N ASP A 732 23.11 -44.63 10.11
CA ASP A 732 24.22 -45.48 9.70
C ASP A 732 24.60 -45.20 8.23
N TRP A 733 23.73 -44.51 7.46
CA TRP A 733 24.01 -44.10 6.09
C TRP A 733 25.21 -43.15 6.01
N PHE A 734 25.41 -42.29 7.01
CA PHE A 734 26.57 -41.39 7.08
C PHE A 734 27.90 -42.10 7.36
N THR A 735 27.85 -43.37 7.80
CA THR A 735 29.06 -44.16 8.08
C THR A 735 29.55 -44.95 6.87
N LEU A 736 28.81 -44.92 5.76
CA LEU A 736 29.18 -45.57 4.50
C LEU A 736 30.39 -44.87 3.88
N ARG A 737 31.47 -45.63 3.65
CA ARG A 737 32.64 -45.13 2.94
C ARG A 737 32.50 -45.48 1.46
N MET A 738 32.18 -44.50 0.64
CA MET A 738 32.05 -44.68 -0.81
C MET A 738 33.44 -44.75 -1.48
N LYS A 739 33.51 -45.42 -2.63
CA LYS A 739 34.72 -45.40 -3.49
C LYS A 739 34.73 -44.20 -4.44
N ASP A 740 33.54 -43.71 -4.79
CA ASP A 740 33.34 -42.57 -5.66
C ASP A 740 33.36 -41.27 -4.85
N ASP A 741 34.16 -40.30 -5.29
CA ASP A 741 34.39 -39.04 -4.57
C ASP A 741 33.09 -38.20 -4.53
N ASP A 742 32.33 -38.17 -5.63
CA ASP A 742 31.04 -37.47 -5.71
C ASP A 742 30.02 -38.02 -4.70
N ALA A 743 30.05 -39.33 -4.46
CA ALA A 743 29.14 -40.00 -3.53
C ALA A 743 29.55 -39.80 -2.08
N ALA A 744 30.86 -39.75 -1.81
CA ALA A 744 31.39 -39.40 -0.49
C ALA A 744 31.04 -37.95 -0.13
N GLU A 745 31.22 -37.02 -1.08
CA GLU A 745 30.85 -35.61 -0.89
C GLU A 745 29.34 -35.43 -0.68
N ALA A 746 28.51 -36.19 -1.40
CA ALA A 746 27.06 -36.18 -1.22
C ALA A 746 26.63 -36.59 0.20
N ILE A 747 27.27 -37.62 0.78
CA ILE A 747 26.99 -38.08 2.15
C ILE A 747 27.38 -37.01 3.18
N GLU A 748 28.58 -36.45 3.05
CA GLU A 748 29.07 -35.39 3.94
C GLU A 748 28.18 -34.14 3.86
N ARG A 749 27.80 -33.73 2.65
CA ARG A 749 26.90 -32.61 2.41
C ARG A 749 25.52 -32.83 3.03
N ALA A 750 24.93 -34.00 2.84
CA ALA A 750 23.64 -34.34 3.44
C ALA A 750 23.69 -34.33 4.98
N GLN A 751 24.80 -34.81 5.56
CA GLN A 751 25.02 -34.76 7.01
C GLN A 751 25.12 -33.31 7.52
N MET A 752 25.92 -32.47 6.86
CA MET A 752 26.05 -31.05 7.21
C MET A 752 24.72 -30.29 7.07
N GLN A 753 23.95 -30.57 6.02
CA GLN A 753 22.62 -30.00 5.81
C GLN A 753 21.67 -30.32 6.97
N ILE A 754 21.56 -31.60 7.35
CA ILE A 754 20.66 -32.03 8.43
C ILE A 754 21.05 -31.35 9.74
N GLN A 755 22.34 -31.30 10.08
CA GLN A 755 22.82 -30.62 11.28
C GLN A 755 22.58 -29.10 11.25
N ALA A 756 22.71 -28.47 10.09
CA ALA A 756 22.44 -27.04 9.93
C ALA A 756 20.95 -26.72 10.13
N HIS A 757 20.07 -27.52 9.51
CA HIS A 757 18.62 -27.40 9.65
C HIS A 757 18.18 -27.68 11.09
N GLU A 758 18.71 -28.72 11.74
CA GLU A 758 18.43 -29.06 13.14
C GLU A 758 18.75 -27.87 14.07
N LYS A 759 19.97 -27.31 13.98
CA LYS A 759 20.37 -26.12 14.74
C LYS A 759 19.48 -24.91 14.44
N GLU A 760 19.09 -24.73 13.18
CA GLU A 760 18.18 -23.64 12.81
C GLU A 760 16.80 -23.82 13.43
N PHE A 761 16.25 -25.04 13.40
CA PHE A 761 14.95 -25.36 14.00
C PHE A 761 14.99 -25.20 15.51
N GLU A 762 16.04 -25.66 16.19
CA GLU A 762 16.22 -25.45 17.63
C GLU A 762 16.26 -23.95 17.98
N ARG A 763 17.00 -23.15 17.21
CA ARG A 763 17.06 -21.69 17.39
C ARG A 763 15.68 -21.05 17.18
N ARG A 764 14.96 -21.42 16.11
CA ARG A 764 13.62 -20.89 15.81
C ARG A 764 12.60 -21.32 16.87
N PHE A 765 12.70 -22.54 17.40
CA PHE A 765 11.87 -23.03 18.48
C PHE A 765 12.15 -22.28 19.78
N ALA A 766 13.42 -22.05 20.12
CA ALA A 766 13.81 -21.28 21.30
C ALA A 766 13.29 -19.84 21.23
N ASP A 767 13.40 -19.18 20.07
CA ASP A 767 12.86 -17.82 19.85
C ASP A 767 11.33 -17.79 19.99
N LYS A 768 10.60 -18.72 19.34
CA LYS A 768 9.13 -18.81 19.49
C LYS A 768 8.71 -19.10 20.93
N ARG A 769 9.39 -20.02 21.61
CA ARG A 769 9.12 -20.34 23.02
C ARG A 769 9.37 -19.13 23.91
N GLY A 770 10.45 -18.39 23.67
CA GLY A 770 10.74 -17.13 24.36
C GLY A 770 9.60 -16.13 24.21
N LYS A 771 9.11 -15.92 22.98
CA LYS A 771 8.00 -15.01 22.68
C LYS A 771 6.67 -15.41 23.32
N ILE A 772 6.34 -16.70 23.37
CA ILE A 772 5.10 -17.21 24.00
C ILE A 772 5.17 -17.09 25.53
N THR A 773 6.37 -17.28 26.11
CA THR A 773 6.53 -17.27 27.57
C THR A 773 6.62 -15.85 28.13
N GLN A 774 7.14 -14.90 27.34
CA GLN A 774 7.31 -13.49 27.70
C GLN A 774 5.95 -12.85 28.02
N GLY A 775 5.90 -12.03 29.08
CA GLY A 775 4.70 -11.26 29.41
C GLY A 775 4.38 -10.21 28.35
N ASP A 776 3.09 -9.90 28.19
CA ASP A 776 2.61 -9.00 27.15
C ASP A 776 2.76 -7.52 27.55
N ASP A 777 3.09 -6.67 26.58
CA ASP A 777 3.13 -5.22 26.76
C ASP A 777 1.70 -4.64 26.66
N LEU A 778 1.03 -4.54 27.81
CA LEU A 778 -0.33 -4.02 27.93
C LEU A 778 -0.35 -2.55 28.36
N ALA A 779 -1.33 -1.80 27.83
CA ALA A 779 -1.53 -0.38 28.13
C ALA A 779 -1.55 -0.07 29.65
N PRO A 780 -0.99 1.07 30.11
CA PRO A 780 -0.87 1.39 31.53
C PRO A 780 -2.17 1.17 32.31
N GLY A 781 -2.08 0.48 33.46
CA GLY A 781 -3.24 0.13 34.29
C GLY A 781 -4.04 -1.10 33.84
N VAL A 782 -3.78 -1.69 32.67
CA VAL A 782 -4.36 -2.98 32.28
C VAL A 782 -3.54 -4.14 32.84
N LEU A 783 -4.15 -4.97 33.68
CA LEU A 783 -3.50 -6.14 34.28
C LEU A 783 -3.55 -7.33 33.33
N LYS A 784 -4.72 -7.58 32.76
CA LYS A 784 -4.99 -8.74 31.92
C LYS A 784 -6.01 -8.41 30.85
N MET A 785 -5.89 -9.04 29.69
CA MET A 785 -6.84 -8.91 28.58
C MET A 785 -7.19 -10.30 28.04
N VAL A 786 -8.48 -10.59 27.91
CA VAL A 786 -8.98 -11.82 27.29
C VAL A 786 -9.70 -11.46 26.01
N LYS A 787 -9.29 -12.07 24.91
CA LYS A 787 -9.96 -11.96 23.61
C LYS A 787 -10.66 -13.26 23.29
N VAL A 788 -11.93 -13.18 22.95
CA VAL A 788 -12.77 -14.31 22.56
C VAL A 788 -13.17 -14.11 21.10
N PHE A 789 -12.88 -15.09 20.26
CA PHE A 789 -13.26 -15.09 18.86
C PHE A 789 -14.54 -15.90 18.68
N LEU A 790 -15.60 -15.23 18.24
CA LEU A 790 -16.93 -15.82 18.04
C LEU A 790 -17.19 -15.99 16.54
N ALA A 791 -17.37 -17.23 16.08
CA ALA A 791 -17.79 -17.50 14.72
C ALA A 791 -19.32 -17.54 14.62
N VAL A 792 -19.87 -16.62 13.84
CA VAL A 792 -21.30 -16.48 13.58
C VAL A 792 -21.59 -16.91 12.15
N LYS A 793 -22.41 -17.95 11.98
CA LYS A 793 -22.90 -18.39 10.67
C LYS A 793 -24.18 -17.64 10.36
N ARG A 794 -24.13 -16.69 9.41
CA ARG A 794 -25.31 -15.90 9.00
C ARG A 794 -25.91 -16.47 7.73
N ARG A 795 -27.18 -16.81 7.78
CA ARG A 795 -27.98 -17.20 6.60
C ARG A 795 -28.61 -15.97 5.98
N ILE A 796 -28.85 -16.01 4.67
CA ILE A 796 -29.59 -14.97 3.96
C ILE A 796 -31.01 -14.86 4.54
N GLN A 797 -31.46 -13.63 4.75
CA GLN A 797 -32.79 -13.31 5.29
C GLN A 797 -33.42 -12.11 4.56
N PRO A 798 -34.75 -11.94 4.62
CA PRO A 798 -35.41 -10.78 4.04
C PRO A 798 -34.84 -9.47 4.62
N GLY A 799 -34.51 -8.53 3.74
CA GLY A 799 -33.86 -7.26 4.10
C GLY A 799 -32.34 -7.26 3.88
N ASP A 800 -31.72 -8.41 3.64
CA ASP A 800 -30.33 -8.45 3.17
C ASP A 800 -30.22 -7.91 1.75
N LYS A 801 -29.16 -7.13 1.50
CA LYS A 801 -28.91 -6.52 0.19
C LYS A 801 -28.14 -7.47 -0.71
N MET A 802 -28.63 -7.65 -1.94
CA MET A 802 -27.93 -8.39 -2.99
C MET A 802 -27.64 -7.50 -4.20
N ALA A 803 -26.64 -7.87 -4.99
CA ALA A 803 -26.33 -7.15 -6.23
C ALA A 803 -25.69 -8.04 -7.28
N GLY A 804 -25.94 -7.72 -8.55
CA GLY A 804 -25.18 -8.24 -9.69
C GLY A 804 -23.96 -7.37 -10.03
N ARG A 805 -23.20 -7.79 -11.05
CA ARG A 805 -22.00 -7.07 -11.52
C ARG A 805 -22.31 -5.80 -12.34
N HIS A 806 -23.56 -5.62 -12.76
CA HIS A 806 -24.00 -4.57 -13.69
C HIS A 806 -24.71 -3.41 -12.95
N GLY A 807 -24.42 -3.22 -11.66
CA GLY A 807 -25.02 -2.13 -10.87
C GLY A 807 -26.52 -2.32 -10.57
N ASN A 808 -27.03 -3.55 -10.70
CA ASN A 808 -28.37 -3.94 -10.29
C ASN A 808 -28.34 -4.44 -8.84
N LYS A 809 -28.75 -3.57 -7.90
CA LYS A 809 -28.89 -3.88 -6.46
C LYS A 809 -30.34 -4.14 -6.13
N GLY A 810 -30.62 -4.91 -5.08
CA GLY A 810 -31.96 -5.20 -4.60
C GLY A 810 -32.01 -5.82 -3.22
#